data_AF-A0AAW9XC43-F1
#
_entry.id   AF-A0AAW9XC43-F1
#
_cell.length_a   1.000
_cell.length_b   1.000
_cell.length_c   1.000
_cell.angle_alpha   90.00
_cell.angle_beta   90.00
_cell.angle_gamma   90.00
#
_symmetry.space_group_name_H-M   'P 1'
#
loop_
_entity.id
_entity.type
_entity.pdbx_description
1 polymer ?
#
loop_
_entity_poly.entity_id
_entity_poly.type
_entity_poly.pdbx_seq_one_letter_code
_entity_poly.pdbx_strand_id
1 'polypeptide(L)'
;MLATAIITVPLVSVANLVTKDPRLQVQNQAKLISAVNLKDQYLSANSSYFDIKKQLFNNDNSKKTGVDFSQFFDFYQKTDPEIPINFATDYGWEHYKIEILDLIPLDQEQSFEIYYRLLQELKDGKTAISDPYKQKVAYSHIPDYSLSNFVTFASQKLEKLRAYSSKEFNFSTKKGLTKLISVNDFEQEVNSAKTSIEARAVLDKYFNLEEVIREILDNENFSYLNEIGTRIGRYQIELTKDQILKDNYLVKQAQKGFYKLTFFATLSASFAKEIGADLNKSAKFHFGVNLDFNNLFLDKTILDNIKIEEFSETDYFTSPKQAANFSTTVNGWDFLNYYNNQIFATEKERQDFLLLLIGKIVKTPILDKIKFSNELAGLDYPQLLKYLKLELKLDTNATKLAVVNNKIVAKIFGKILLRNLKNEVIAEKSFSQIIENLELLAQNDPEFASKMKKTVFYFEPRAEEWISASNHKGVSKEEIIRLLELNKFERLKKVLENPRYYGYRFDENRLKLLVDDYKLPSAQEFAKTTTIPGKISEGIVNFFNSTLENSEQINRFLALLAKKDINFVAKFWYDFLAGLKLIDAKTKWPSDLNSNNFFKKLAEIKLIAPTKSDGKNQQNLENNPDFWLFSFNNDYLISNEYLKNSFYLHSINKNVLELMKTNTELGAKYFVEQIRQHASQIKPKDFLTEKQKNKIQDLTSFLLAFYSLVYSKDQGLFTETLGENFGYKIQFKLDPVLANVSTTDQNEQALKIKYWYNIGPIDQNGNLISIVNKTKQQTLNLKVNKNNKLLSENEEKLDEIVAAFPTSDQFVFLTKKDYQNFLKNLQATLAKEPDNKPVKVDKEIMNLPFSRFFALNYENYGFYALKTAKTTD
;
A
#
# COMPACT_ATOMS: atom_id res chain seq x y z
N MET A 1 67.16 -33.12 -45.35
CA MET A 1 66.47 -31.82 -45.32
C MET A 1 65.27 -31.91 -46.27
N LEU A 2 64.11 -31.37 -45.86
CA LEU A 2 62.87 -31.25 -46.64
C LEU A 2 63.09 -30.71 -48.07
N ALA A 3 62.27 -31.14 -49.03
CA ALA A 3 61.15 -30.34 -49.59
C ALA A 3 60.59 -30.94 -50.90
N THR A 4 59.26 -30.94 -50.96
CA THR A 4 58.33 -31.35 -52.03
C THR A 4 58.27 -30.33 -53.17
N ALA A 5 57.96 -30.76 -54.41
CA ALA A 5 57.16 -29.97 -55.37
C ALA A 5 56.61 -30.83 -56.52
N ILE A 6 55.41 -30.46 -56.97
CA ILE A 6 54.47 -31.10 -57.88
C ILE A 6 54.84 -30.85 -59.35
N ILE A 7 54.59 -31.82 -60.25
CA ILE A 7 54.41 -31.58 -61.69
C ILE A 7 53.23 -32.40 -62.24
N THR A 8 52.37 -31.71 -62.98
CA THR A 8 51.29 -32.16 -63.85
C THR A 8 51.80 -32.60 -65.22
N VAL A 9 51.16 -33.60 -65.86
CA VAL A 9 51.24 -33.82 -67.34
C VAL A 9 49.91 -34.40 -67.85
N PRO A 10 49.32 -33.86 -68.94
CA PRO A 10 48.36 -34.56 -69.78
C PRO A 10 49.02 -35.01 -71.11
N LEU A 11 48.90 -36.29 -71.50
CA LEU A 11 49.22 -36.83 -72.84
C LEU A 11 48.50 -38.18 -73.04
N VAL A 12 47.35 -38.21 -73.72
CA VAL A 12 47.10 -38.66 -75.11
C VAL A 12 47.40 -40.15 -75.39
N SER A 13 46.29 -40.91 -75.51
CA SER A 13 45.94 -41.99 -76.44
C SER A 13 46.84 -43.22 -76.60
N VAL A 14 46.28 -44.43 -76.39
CA VAL A 14 45.92 -45.41 -77.44
C VAL A 14 45.38 -46.72 -76.83
N ALA A 15 44.24 -47.16 -77.36
CA ALA A 15 43.72 -48.53 -77.49
C ALA A 15 43.38 -49.38 -76.25
N ASN A 16 42.08 -49.68 -76.16
CA ASN A 16 41.50 -51.03 -76.06
C ASN A 16 42.31 -52.08 -75.29
N LEU A 17 42.03 -52.17 -74.00
CA LEU A 17 41.93 -53.43 -73.25
C LEU A 17 41.22 -53.15 -71.92
N VAL A 18 39.94 -52.74 -71.97
CA VAL A 18 39.08 -52.89 -70.79
C VAL A 18 38.61 -54.33 -70.80
N THR A 19 39.34 -55.20 -70.09
CA THR A 19 38.72 -56.38 -69.50
C THR A 19 37.45 -55.90 -68.80
N LYS A 20 36.29 -56.26 -69.33
CA LYS A 20 34.97 -55.97 -68.74
C LYS A 20 34.95 -56.64 -67.37
N ASP A 21 35.38 -55.95 -66.32
CA ASP A 21 35.18 -56.41 -64.95
C ASP A 21 33.67 -56.43 -64.72
N PRO A 22 33.04 -57.61 -64.66
CA PRO A 22 31.59 -57.69 -64.55
C PRO A 22 31.09 -57.09 -63.24
N ARG A 23 31.91 -57.09 -62.18
CA ARG A 23 31.59 -56.43 -60.92
C ARG A 23 31.53 -54.92 -61.08
N LEU A 24 32.48 -54.32 -61.81
CA LEU A 24 32.49 -52.88 -62.09
C LEU A 24 31.28 -52.46 -62.95
N GLN A 25 30.82 -53.33 -63.85
CA GLN A 25 29.61 -53.09 -64.67
C GLN A 25 28.35 -53.10 -63.81
N VAL A 26 28.15 -54.13 -62.97
CA VAL A 26 27.02 -54.19 -62.03
C VAL A 26 27.06 -53.02 -61.06
N GLN A 27 28.24 -52.62 -60.58
CA GLN A 27 28.40 -51.47 -59.69
C GLN A 27 28.02 -50.15 -60.35
N ASN A 28 28.43 -49.93 -61.60
CA ASN A 28 28.07 -48.72 -62.35
C ASN A 28 26.59 -48.68 -62.70
N GLN A 29 25.99 -49.84 -63.01
CA GLN A 29 24.56 -49.94 -63.26
C GLN A 29 23.75 -49.67 -61.98
N ALA A 30 24.15 -50.21 -60.83
CA ALA A 30 23.48 -49.96 -59.55
C ALA A 30 23.45 -48.47 -59.16
N LYS A 31 24.50 -47.70 -59.50
CA LYS A 31 24.56 -46.24 -59.28
C LYS A 31 23.53 -45.43 -60.10
N LEU A 32 22.91 -46.04 -61.11
CA LEU A 32 21.87 -45.40 -61.90
C LEU A 32 20.51 -45.44 -61.20
N ILE A 33 20.33 -46.26 -60.18
CA ILE A 33 19.12 -46.24 -59.34
C ILE A 33 19.12 -44.93 -58.55
N SER A 34 18.05 -44.15 -58.71
CA SER A 34 17.84 -42.83 -58.11
C SER A 34 16.95 -42.89 -56.89
N ALA A 35 15.91 -43.72 -56.92
CA ALA A 35 14.94 -43.82 -55.85
C ALA A 35 14.30 -45.21 -55.69
N VAL A 36 13.70 -45.44 -54.52
CA VAL A 36 12.90 -46.62 -54.18
C VAL A 36 11.61 -46.14 -53.51
N ASN A 37 10.46 -46.55 -54.04
CA ASN A 37 9.13 -46.25 -53.48
C ASN A 37 8.35 -47.54 -53.22
N LEU A 38 7.32 -47.45 -52.36
CA LEU A 38 6.31 -48.51 -52.23
C LEU A 38 5.45 -48.54 -53.50
N LYS A 39 5.12 -49.74 -54.01
CA LYS A 39 4.25 -49.85 -55.19
C LYS A 39 2.88 -49.27 -54.91
N ASP A 40 2.30 -48.61 -55.91
CA ASP A 40 1.00 -47.93 -55.80
C ASP A 40 -0.14 -48.84 -55.33
N GLN A 41 -0.11 -50.13 -55.68
CA GLN A 41 -1.11 -51.10 -55.23
C GLN A 41 -1.18 -51.30 -53.69
N TYR A 42 -0.14 -50.90 -52.96
CA TYR A 42 -0.12 -50.93 -51.49
C TYR A 42 -0.49 -49.57 -50.87
N LEU A 43 -0.55 -48.50 -51.67
CA LEU A 43 -0.93 -47.15 -51.28
C LEU A 43 -2.42 -46.94 -51.58
N SER A 44 -3.28 -46.98 -50.56
CA SER A 44 -4.72 -46.76 -50.70
C SER A 44 -5.28 -45.94 -49.55
N ALA A 45 -6.43 -45.29 -49.76
CA ALA A 45 -7.13 -44.54 -48.70
C ALA A 45 -7.51 -45.40 -47.48
N ASN A 46 -7.51 -46.72 -47.63
CA ASN A 46 -7.91 -47.70 -46.61
C ASN A 46 -6.73 -48.51 -46.04
N SER A 47 -5.50 -48.29 -46.52
CA SER A 47 -4.30 -48.90 -45.95
C SER A 47 -3.58 -47.90 -45.03
N SER A 48 -2.79 -48.40 -44.10
CA SER A 48 -1.87 -47.59 -43.30
C SER A 48 -0.47 -48.19 -43.32
N TYR A 49 0.53 -47.39 -42.91
CA TYR A 49 1.88 -47.88 -42.65
C TYR A 49 1.88 -49.19 -41.83
N PHE A 50 1.06 -49.27 -40.78
CA PHE A 50 1.00 -50.45 -39.91
C PHE A 50 0.36 -51.67 -40.59
N ASP A 51 -0.53 -51.47 -41.57
CA ASP A 51 -1.12 -52.59 -42.31
C ASP A 51 -0.14 -53.20 -43.30
N ILE A 52 0.70 -52.37 -43.93
CA ILE A 52 1.82 -52.85 -44.76
C ILE A 52 2.88 -53.52 -43.88
N LYS A 53 3.21 -52.91 -42.72
CA LYS A 53 4.18 -53.49 -41.76
C LYS A 53 3.77 -54.90 -41.33
N LYS A 54 2.49 -55.14 -41.04
CA LYS A 54 1.97 -56.48 -40.71
C LYS A 54 2.14 -57.51 -41.82
N GLN A 55 2.25 -57.09 -43.08
CA GLN A 55 2.49 -58.00 -44.21
C GLN A 55 3.98 -58.37 -44.30
N LEU A 56 4.88 -57.46 -43.94
CA LEU A 56 6.33 -57.59 -44.08
C LEU A 56 7.03 -58.18 -42.84
N PHE A 57 6.49 -57.92 -41.65
CA PHE A 57 7.12 -58.25 -40.37
C PHE A 57 6.20 -59.08 -39.46
N ASN A 58 6.82 -59.89 -38.59
CA ASN A 58 6.18 -60.50 -37.43
C ASN A 58 5.97 -59.45 -36.32
N ASN A 59 5.19 -59.80 -35.29
CA ASN A 59 4.86 -58.89 -34.18
C ASN A 59 6.09 -58.44 -33.36
N ASP A 60 7.20 -59.18 -33.43
CA ASP A 60 8.48 -58.86 -32.80
C ASP A 60 9.41 -58.02 -33.70
N ASN A 61 8.88 -57.48 -34.82
CA ASN A 61 9.61 -56.78 -35.88
C ASN A 61 10.66 -57.64 -36.62
N SER A 62 10.67 -58.96 -36.45
CA SER A 62 11.47 -59.85 -37.30
C SER A 62 10.84 -59.95 -38.70
N LYS A 63 11.68 -60.06 -39.75
CA LYS A 63 11.22 -60.23 -41.14
C LYS A 63 10.46 -61.55 -41.29
N LYS A 64 9.33 -61.54 -42.01
CA LYS A 64 8.60 -62.78 -42.30
C LYS A 64 9.39 -63.68 -43.26
N THR A 65 9.42 -64.98 -42.97
CA THR A 65 10.04 -65.99 -43.84
C THR A 65 9.15 -66.30 -45.04
N GLY A 66 9.76 -66.49 -46.22
CA GLY A 66 9.04 -66.81 -47.47
C GLY A 66 8.37 -65.64 -48.18
N VAL A 67 8.55 -64.39 -47.70
CA VAL A 67 8.07 -63.17 -48.38
C VAL A 67 9.15 -62.65 -49.32
N ASP A 68 8.81 -62.45 -50.59
CA ASP A 68 9.65 -61.76 -51.56
C ASP A 68 9.48 -60.24 -51.40
N PHE A 69 10.39 -59.61 -50.65
CA PHE A 69 10.34 -58.18 -50.36
C PHE A 69 10.41 -57.31 -51.62
N SER A 70 11.02 -57.79 -52.71
CA SER A 70 11.17 -57.02 -53.94
C SER A 70 9.82 -56.69 -54.60
N GLN A 71 8.77 -57.44 -54.30
CA GLN A 71 7.42 -57.23 -54.84
C GLN A 71 6.71 -56.00 -54.26
N PHE A 72 7.18 -55.48 -53.12
CA PHE A 72 6.57 -54.34 -52.43
C PHE A 72 7.14 -52.99 -52.86
N PHE A 73 8.27 -52.99 -53.56
CA PHE A 73 9.00 -51.77 -53.90
C PHE A 73 9.22 -51.63 -55.40
N ASP A 74 9.10 -50.40 -55.88
CA ASP A 74 9.47 -49.98 -57.22
C ASP A 74 10.79 -49.19 -57.15
N PHE A 75 11.69 -49.48 -58.09
CA PHE A 75 13.02 -48.86 -58.19
C PHE A 75 13.05 -47.94 -59.40
N TYR A 76 13.60 -46.74 -59.26
CA TYR A 76 13.60 -45.72 -60.30
C TYR A 76 15.02 -45.43 -60.76
N GLN A 77 15.21 -45.10 -62.03
CA GLN A 77 16.51 -44.72 -62.57
C GLN A 77 16.68 -43.20 -62.61
N LYS A 78 17.93 -42.72 -62.65
CA LYS A 78 18.24 -41.28 -62.71
C LYS A 78 17.77 -40.60 -63.99
N THR A 79 17.75 -41.35 -65.11
CA THR A 79 17.41 -40.82 -66.44
C THR A 79 15.91 -40.72 -66.67
N ASP A 80 15.12 -41.48 -65.92
CA ASP A 80 13.67 -41.51 -65.99
C ASP A 80 13.11 -41.78 -64.58
N PRO A 81 12.96 -40.73 -63.76
CA PRO A 81 12.57 -40.86 -62.36
C PRO A 81 11.06 -41.06 -62.17
N GLU A 82 10.26 -41.00 -63.24
CA GLU A 82 8.80 -41.12 -63.18
C GLU A 82 8.31 -42.55 -63.47
N ILE A 83 9.11 -43.36 -64.16
CA ILE A 83 8.76 -44.73 -64.54
C ILE A 83 9.64 -45.73 -63.76
N PRO A 84 9.04 -46.73 -63.08
CA PRO A 84 9.81 -47.74 -62.37
C PRO A 84 10.54 -48.68 -63.34
N ILE A 85 11.77 -49.05 -62.98
CA ILE A 85 12.61 -49.98 -63.73
C ILE A 85 11.94 -51.36 -63.76
N ASN A 86 11.68 -51.85 -64.97
CA ASN A 86 11.30 -53.23 -65.21
C ASN A 86 12.54 -54.08 -65.53
N PHE A 87 13.06 -54.74 -64.50
CA PHE A 87 14.23 -55.63 -64.58
C PHE A 87 14.08 -56.83 -65.54
N ALA A 88 12.90 -57.07 -66.11
CA ALA A 88 12.69 -58.12 -67.11
C ALA A 88 12.71 -57.63 -68.56
N THR A 89 12.36 -56.36 -68.81
CA THR A 89 12.10 -55.86 -70.18
C THR A 89 12.82 -54.57 -70.54
N ASP A 90 13.22 -53.77 -69.56
CA ASP A 90 13.81 -52.47 -69.83
C ASP A 90 15.22 -52.64 -70.39
N TYR A 91 15.47 -52.00 -71.52
CA TYR A 91 16.75 -52.05 -72.22
C TYR A 91 17.89 -51.51 -71.33
N GLY A 92 18.92 -52.33 -71.11
CA GLY A 92 20.01 -52.08 -70.18
C GLY A 92 19.78 -52.61 -68.76
N TRP A 93 18.59 -53.10 -68.42
CA TRP A 93 18.22 -53.65 -67.10
C TRP A 93 17.79 -55.12 -67.15
N GLU A 94 17.48 -55.67 -68.32
CA GLU A 94 16.97 -57.03 -68.57
C GLU A 94 17.92 -58.17 -68.15
N HIS A 95 19.18 -57.84 -67.88
CA HIS A 95 20.20 -58.78 -67.41
C HIS A 95 20.49 -58.67 -65.91
N TYR A 96 19.78 -57.79 -65.20
CA TYR A 96 20.01 -57.52 -63.79
C TYR A 96 18.81 -57.93 -62.93
N LYS A 97 19.08 -58.29 -61.67
CA LYS A 97 18.07 -58.57 -60.66
C LYS A 97 18.38 -57.80 -59.37
N ILE A 98 17.35 -57.40 -58.64
CA ILE A 98 17.51 -56.79 -57.31
C ILE A 98 17.42 -57.87 -56.24
N GLU A 99 18.32 -57.80 -55.27
CA GLU A 99 18.24 -58.55 -54.04
C GLU A 99 18.09 -57.57 -52.86
N ILE A 100 17.02 -57.74 -52.08
CA ILE A 100 16.84 -57.03 -50.81
C ILE A 100 17.53 -57.83 -49.71
N LEU A 101 18.58 -57.25 -49.15
CA LEU A 101 19.40 -57.83 -48.09
C LEU A 101 18.71 -57.69 -46.73
N ASP A 102 18.15 -56.51 -46.49
CA ASP A 102 17.47 -56.20 -45.24
C ASP A 102 16.38 -55.14 -45.40
N LEU A 103 15.44 -55.16 -44.46
CA LEU A 103 14.36 -54.21 -44.37
C LEU A 103 14.08 -53.93 -42.90
N ILE A 104 14.17 -52.66 -42.49
CA ILE A 104 13.99 -52.25 -41.10
C ILE A 104 12.77 -51.31 -41.01
N PRO A 105 11.78 -51.57 -40.14
CA PRO A 105 10.64 -50.68 -39.95
C PRO A 105 11.04 -49.49 -39.05
N LEU A 106 10.72 -48.26 -39.48
CA LEU A 106 10.94 -47.01 -38.75
C LEU A 106 9.58 -46.44 -38.31
N ASP A 107 9.04 -47.00 -37.22
CA ASP A 107 7.64 -46.78 -36.80
C ASP A 107 7.29 -45.32 -36.49
N GLN A 108 8.21 -44.57 -35.87
CA GLN A 108 7.99 -43.16 -35.53
C GLN A 108 7.86 -42.28 -36.77
N GLU A 109 8.53 -42.68 -37.85
CA GLU A 109 8.60 -41.93 -39.11
C GLU A 109 7.66 -42.51 -40.17
N GLN A 110 6.94 -43.58 -39.84
CA GLN A 110 6.06 -44.33 -40.75
C GLN A 110 6.75 -44.64 -42.09
N SER A 111 7.96 -45.21 -42.01
CA SER A 111 8.79 -45.49 -43.18
C SER A 111 9.54 -46.81 -43.03
N PHE A 112 10.13 -47.29 -44.12
CA PHE A 112 10.99 -48.47 -44.16
C PHE A 112 12.40 -48.08 -44.60
N GLU A 113 13.40 -48.65 -43.96
CA GLU A 113 14.78 -48.57 -44.42
C GLU A 113 15.14 -49.85 -45.17
N ILE A 114 15.41 -49.73 -46.47
CA ILE A 114 15.70 -50.84 -47.38
C ILE A 114 17.20 -50.92 -47.67
N TYR A 115 17.76 -52.12 -47.52
CA TYR A 115 19.12 -52.46 -47.95
C TYR A 115 19.03 -53.40 -49.14
N TYR A 116 19.62 -53.01 -50.28
CA TYR A 116 19.53 -53.78 -51.51
C TYR A 116 20.85 -53.81 -52.27
N ARG A 117 21.01 -54.77 -53.19
CA ARG A 117 22.11 -54.80 -54.17
C ARG A 117 21.63 -55.30 -55.52
N LEU A 118 22.36 -54.96 -56.56
CA LEU A 118 22.10 -55.40 -57.93
C LEU A 118 22.93 -56.66 -58.24
N LEU A 119 22.33 -57.62 -58.90
CA LEU A 119 22.93 -58.89 -59.32
C LEU A 119 22.88 -59.00 -60.85
N GLN A 120 23.89 -59.62 -61.46
CA GLN A 120 23.88 -60.03 -62.87
C GLN A 120 24.40 -61.47 -62.99
N GLU A 121 23.62 -62.34 -63.63
CA GLU A 121 24.07 -63.68 -63.98
C GLU A 121 25.01 -63.61 -65.20
N LEU A 122 26.21 -64.14 -65.06
CA LEU A 122 27.21 -64.19 -66.12
C LEU A 122 27.10 -65.48 -66.93
N LYS A 123 27.64 -65.48 -68.15
CA LYS A 123 27.60 -66.63 -69.06
C LYS A 123 28.28 -67.90 -68.50
N ASP A 124 29.15 -67.77 -67.51
CA ASP A 124 29.83 -68.89 -66.84
C ASP A 124 29.08 -69.42 -65.61
N GLY A 125 27.84 -68.95 -65.37
CA GLY A 125 27.00 -69.36 -64.24
C GLY A 125 27.37 -68.69 -62.91
N LYS A 126 28.35 -67.79 -62.88
CA LYS A 126 28.67 -66.98 -61.70
C LYS A 126 27.81 -65.72 -61.67
N THR A 127 27.60 -65.17 -60.48
CA THR A 127 26.85 -63.93 -60.29
C THR A 127 27.79 -62.78 -59.95
N ALA A 128 27.75 -61.71 -60.73
CA ALA A 128 28.39 -60.44 -60.38
C ALA A 128 27.44 -59.62 -59.51
N ILE A 129 27.97 -59.04 -58.43
CA ILE A 129 27.17 -58.34 -57.41
C ILE A 129 27.68 -56.91 -57.19
N SER A 130 26.77 -55.96 -57.00
CA SER A 130 27.14 -54.62 -56.51
C SER A 130 27.43 -54.63 -55.02
N ASP A 131 28.05 -53.55 -54.55
CA ASP A 131 28.05 -53.20 -53.13
C ASP A 131 26.60 -52.94 -52.65
N PRO A 132 26.31 -53.10 -51.34
CA PRO A 132 24.98 -52.84 -50.79
C PRO A 132 24.66 -51.34 -50.74
N TYR A 133 23.43 -50.99 -51.14
CA TYR A 133 22.84 -49.66 -51.10
C TYR A 133 21.77 -49.59 -50.03
N LYS A 134 21.60 -48.39 -49.46
CA LYS A 134 20.64 -48.09 -48.40
C LYS A 134 19.73 -46.95 -48.83
N GLN A 135 18.43 -47.10 -48.65
CA GLN A 135 17.45 -46.06 -48.92
C GLN A 135 16.31 -46.06 -47.89
N LYS A 136 15.71 -44.89 -47.65
CA LYS A 136 14.52 -44.74 -46.81
C LYS A 136 13.29 -44.55 -47.69
N VAL A 137 12.23 -45.29 -47.42
CA VAL A 137 10.98 -45.34 -48.19
C VAL A 137 9.83 -44.92 -47.27
N ALA A 138 9.27 -43.73 -47.47
CA ALA A 138 8.18 -43.22 -46.66
C ALA A 138 6.81 -43.80 -47.07
N TYR A 139 5.92 -44.01 -46.10
CA TYR A 139 4.50 -44.25 -46.38
C TYR A 139 3.80 -42.90 -46.57
N SER A 140 3.54 -42.48 -47.82
CA SER A 140 2.90 -41.20 -48.12
C SER A 140 1.61 -41.37 -48.94
N HIS A 141 0.50 -41.63 -48.25
CA HIS A 141 -0.82 -41.25 -48.75
C HIS A 141 -1.33 -40.10 -47.86
N ILE A 142 -1.34 -38.87 -48.38
CA ILE A 142 -2.02 -37.74 -47.74
C ILE A 142 -3.27 -37.47 -48.57
N PRO A 143 -4.45 -37.92 -48.14
CA PRO A 143 -5.68 -37.50 -48.80
C PRO A 143 -5.87 -35.98 -48.60
N ASP A 144 -6.51 -35.30 -49.55
CA ASP A 144 -6.88 -33.86 -49.52
C ASP A 144 -7.79 -33.45 -48.33
N TYR A 145 -8.10 -34.39 -47.43
CA TYR A 145 -8.91 -34.23 -46.24
C TYR A 145 -8.15 -34.53 -44.93
N SER A 146 -6.82 -34.40 -44.91
CA SER A 146 -5.99 -34.56 -43.70
C SER A 146 -6.46 -33.72 -42.51
N LEU A 147 -6.74 -34.40 -41.38
CA LEU A 147 -7.12 -33.78 -40.10
C LEU A 147 -6.02 -32.87 -39.53
N SER A 148 -4.75 -33.11 -39.87
CA SER A 148 -3.62 -32.34 -39.34
C SER A 148 -3.61 -30.86 -39.77
N ASN A 149 -3.97 -30.58 -41.02
CA ASN A 149 -4.08 -29.21 -41.55
C ASN A 149 -5.25 -28.47 -40.90
N PHE A 150 -6.40 -29.14 -40.76
CA PHE A 150 -7.56 -28.59 -40.06
C PHE A 150 -7.24 -28.28 -38.59
N VAL A 151 -6.62 -29.21 -37.87
CA VAL A 151 -6.27 -29.03 -36.45
C VAL A 151 -5.26 -27.90 -36.25
N THR A 152 -4.26 -27.78 -37.13
CA THR A 152 -3.29 -26.68 -37.05
C THR A 152 -4.00 -25.33 -37.19
N PHE A 153 -4.89 -25.21 -38.17
CA PHE A 153 -5.70 -23.99 -38.36
C PHE A 153 -6.64 -23.73 -37.17
N ALA A 154 -7.36 -24.75 -36.71
CA ALA A 154 -8.29 -24.65 -35.59
C ALA A 154 -7.57 -24.24 -34.30
N SER A 155 -6.41 -24.84 -34.00
CA SER A 155 -5.58 -24.50 -32.83
C SER A 155 -5.16 -23.04 -32.87
N GLN A 156 -4.62 -22.56 -34.00
CA GLN A 156 -4.20 -21.15 -34.16
C GLN A 156 -5.36 -20.15 -34.01
N LYS A 157 -6.58 -20.54 -34.39
CA LYS A 157 -7.78 -19.73 -34.22
C LYS A 157 -8.27 -19.73 -32.77
N LEU A 158 -8.29 -20.89 -32.11
CA LEU A 158 -8.71 -21.03 -30.72
C LEU A 158 -7.71 -20.43 -29.71
N GLU A 159 -6.42 -20.36 -30.05
CA GLU A 159 -5.42 -19.62 -29.24
C GLU A 159 -5.72 -18.11 -29.20
N LYS A 160 -6.51 -17.59 -30.15
CA LYS A 160 -6.92 -16.18 -30.23
C LYS A 160 -8.27 -15.90 -29.56
N LEU A 161 -8.78 -16.82 -28.75
CA LEU A 161 -9.98 -16.56 -27.94
C LEU A 161 -9.77 -15.29 -27.11
N ARG A 162 -10.73 -14.38 -27.19
CA ARG A 162 -10.72 -13.13 -26.45
C ARG A 162 -11.87 -13.08 -25.45
N ALA A 163 -11.63 -12.44 -24.32
CA ALA A 163 -12.70 -12.07 -23.42
C ALA A 163 -13.62 -11.03 -24.08
N TYR A 164 -14.89 -11.00 -23.68
CA TYR A 164 -15.80 -9.95 -24.12
C TYR A 164 -15.40 -8.59 -23.57
N SER A 165 -15.58 -7.55 -24.39
CA SER A 165 -15.41 -6.17 -23.97
C SER A 165 -16.55 -5.70 -23.04
N SER A 166 -16.32 -4.64 -22.27
CA SER A 166 -17.37 -4.01 -21.44
C SER A 166 -18.58 -3.59 -22.27
N LYS A 167 -18.36 -3.11 -23.50
CA LYS A 167 -19.43 -2.73 -24.43
C LYS A 167 -20.29 -3.94 -24.80
N GLU A 168 -19.69 -5.07 -25.14
CA GLU A 168 -20.42 -6.29 -25.47
C GLU A 168 -21.18 -6.86 -24.29
N PHE A 169 -20.62 -6.75 -23.08
CA PHE A 169 -21.28 -7.10 -21.84
C PHE A 169 -22.50 -6.21 -21.59
N ASN A 170 -22.36 -4.88 -21.72
CA ASN A 170 -23.44 -3.91 -21.45
C ASN A 170 -24.67 -4.11 -22.34
N PHE A 171 -24.48 -4.54 -23.58
CA PHE A 171 -25.56 -4.75 -24.55
C PHE A 171 -26.07 -6.20 -24.60
N SER A 172 -25.67 -7.06 -23.66
CA SER A 172 -26.05 -8.47 -23.64
C SER A 172 -26.60 -8.90 -22.28
N THR A 173 -27.62 -9.74 -22.29
CA THR A 173 -28.12 -10.43 -21.10
C THR A 173 -27.46 -11.79 -20.89
N LYS A 174 -26.62 -12.25 -21.84
CA LYS A 174 -26.01 -13.58 -21.85
C LYS A 174 -24.49 -13.54 -21.64
N LYS A 175 -23.82 -12.46 -22.05
CA LYS A 175 -22.36 -12.31 -21.91
C LYS A 175 -22.01 -11.89 -20.48
N GLY A 176 -20.89 -12.40 -19.98
CA GLY A 176 -20.24 -12.04 -18.73
C GLY A 176 -18.92 -11.32 -18.99
N LEU A 177 -18.46 -10.55 -18.01
CA LEU A 177 -17.18 -9.85 -18.06
C LEU A 177 -16.17 -10.55 -17.15
N THR A 178 -15.05 -11.01 -17.70
CA THR A 178 -14.00 -11.74 -16.94
C THR A 178 -13.46 -10.92 -15.78
N LYS A 179 -13.39 -9.59 -15.93
CA LYS A 179 -12.98 -8.66 -14.86
C LYS A 179 -13.90 -8.64 -13.65
N LEU A 180 -15.07 -9.28 -13.69
CA LEU A 180 -16.02 -9.34 -12.58
C LEU A 180 -16.09 -10.71 -11.90
N ILE A 181 -15.27 -11.68 -12.31
CA ILE A 181 -15.20 -13.02 -11.72
C ILE A 181 -13.74 -13.44 -11.47
N SER A 182 -13.48 -14.17 -10.38
CA SER A 182 -12.14 -14.70 -10.13
C SER A 182 -11.82 -15.86 -11.08
N VAL A 183 -10.55 -16.03 -11.44
CA VAL A 183 -10.12 -17.15 -12.30
C VAL A 183 -10.45 -18.51 -11.67
N ASN A 184 -10.39 -18.62 -10.34
CA ASN A 184 -10.72 -19.86 -9.63
C ASN A 184 -12.22 -20.17 -9.68
N ASP A 185 -13.10 -19.17 -9.50
CA ASP A 185 -14.55 -19.38 -9.59
C ASP A 185 -14.94 -19.73 -11.03
N PHE A 186 -14.34 -19.07 -12.03
CA PHE A 186 -14.53 -19.41 -13.44
C PHE A 186 -14.07 -20.83 -13.77
N GLU A 187 -12.88 -21.24 -13.30
CA GLU A 187 -12.37 -22.60 -13.48
C GLU A 187 -13.32 -23.64 -12.87
N GLN A 188 -13.86 -23.37 -11.68
CA GLN A 188 -14.85 -24.22 -11.03
C GLN A 188 -16.16 -24.27 -11.82
N GLU A 189 -16.65 -23.14 -12.34
CA GLU A 189 -17.88 -23.06 -13.15
C GLU A 189 -17.74 -23.91 -14.43
N VAL A 190 -16.62 -23.80 -15.15
CA VAL A 190 -16.34 -24.59 -16.36
C VAL A 190 -16.21 -26.08 -16.04
N ASN A 191 -15.47 -26.43 -14.99
CA ASN A 191 -15.19 -27.83 -14.67
C ASN A 191 -16.34 -28.55 -13.95
N SER A 192 -17.36 -27.82 -13.47
CA SER A 192 -18.58 -28.40 -12.90
C SER A 192 -19.59 -28.85 -13.96
N ALA A 193 -19.37 -28.50 -15.23
CA ALA A 193 -20.21 -28.91 -16.35
C ALA A 193 -20.19 -30.44 -16.54
N LYS A 194 -21.37 -31.04 -16.73
CA LYS A 194 -21.49 -32.49 -16.95
C LYS A 194 -21.23 -32.87 -18.41
N THR A 195 -21.54 -31.96 -19.33
CA THR A 195 -21.43 -32.18 -20.77
C THR A 195 -20.51 -31.15 -21.44
N SER A 196 -20.00 -31.48 -22.63
CA SER A 196 -19.19 -30.55 -23.43
C SER A 196 -19.98 -29.30 -23.83
N ILE A 197 -21.30 -29.45 -24.05
CA ILE A 197 -22.22 -28.35 -24.38
C ILE A 197 -22.35 -27.39 -23.20
N GLU A 198 -22.53 -27.90 -21.98
CA GLU A 198 -22.57 -27.07 -20.77
C GLU A 198 -21.24 -26.33 -20.55
N ALA A 199 -20.10 -27.02 -20.71
CA ALA A 199 -18.78 -26.41 -20.56
C ALA A 199 -18.54 -25.31 -21.61
N ARG A 200 -18.93 -25.55 -22.87
CA ARG A 200 -18.89 -24.55 -23.95
C ARG A 200 -19.78 -23.36 -23.64
N ALA A 201 -20.98 -23.57 -23.10
CA ALA A 201 -21.87 -22.47 -22.72
C ALA A 201 -21.27 -21.59 -21.62
N VAL A 202 -20.55 -22.17 -20.65
CA VAL A 202 -19.83 -21.40 -19.62
C VAL A 202 -18.64 -20.66 -20.23
N LEU A 203 -17.86 -21.29 -21.10
CA LEU A 203 -16.74 -20.63 -21.79
C LEU A 203 -17.24 -19.47 -22.68
N ASP A 204 -18.27 -19.71 -23.48
CA ASP A 204 -18.87 -18.75 -24.41
C ASP A 204 -19.61 -17.61 -23.70
N LYS A 205 -19.96 -17.79 -22.42
CA LYS A 205 -20.46 -16.70 -21.57
C LYS A 205 -19.41 -15.62 -21.37
N TYR A 206 -18.12 -15.95 -21.27
CA TYR A 206 -17.06 -14.96 -20.97
C TYR A 206 -16.11 -14.69 -22.14
N PHE A 207 -15.99 -15.62 -23.07
CA PHE A 207 -15.12 -15.56 -24.25
C PHE A 207 -15.93 -15.75 -25.53
N ASN A 208 -15.41 -15.29 -26.67
CA ASN A 208 -16.09 -15.43 -27.96
C ASN A 208 -15.91 -16.83 -28.61
N LEU A 209 -16.12 -17.89 -27.82
CA LEU A 209 -15.82 -19.27 -28.23
C LEU A 209 -16.66 -19.73 -29.42
N GLU A 210 -17.98 -19.52 -29.39
CA GLU A 210 -18.88 -20.00 -30.44
C GLU A 210 -18.70 -19.21 -31.75
N GLU A 211 -18.29 -17.95 -31.66
CA GLU A 211 -17.90 -17.14 -32.82
C GLU A 211 -16.67 -17.76 -33.50
N VAL A 212 -15.62 -18.05 -32.72
CA VAL A 212 -14.37 -18.64 -33.24
C VAL A 212 -14.60 -20.05 -33.79
N ILE A 213 -15.38 -20.89 -33.11
CA ILE A 213 -15.72 -22.23 -33.61
C ILE A 213 -16.47 -22.14 -34.95
N ARG A 214 -17.41 -21.20 -35.07
CA ARG A 214 -18.14 -20.98 -36.32
C ARG A 214 -17.21 -20.53 -37.45
N GLU A 215 -16.31 -19.58 -37.20
CA GLU A 215 -15.29 -19.18 -38.17
C GLU A 215 -14.41 -20.35 -38.64
N ILE A 216 -14.09 -21.28 -37.74
CA ILE A 216 -13.30 -22.47 -38.07
C ILE A 216 -14.08 -23.40 -38.99
N LEU A 217 -15.35 -23.67 -38.69
CA LEU A 217 -16.18 -24.63 -39.41
C LEU A 217 -16.73 -24.08 -40.74
N ASP A 218 -16.94 -22.77 -40.84
CA ASP A 218 -17.42 -22.10 -42.06
C ASP A 218 -16.29 -21.78 -43.05
N ASN A 219 -15.03 -22.12 -42.71
CA ASN A 219 -13.90 -21.86 -43.59
C ASN A 219 -13.99 -22.67 -44.90
N GLU A 220 -13.87 -21.95 -46.01
CA GLU A 220 -14.04 -22.51 -47.34
C GLU A 220 -13.12 -23.71 -47.64
N ASN A 221 -11.87 -23.64 -47.19
CA ASN A 221 -10.85 -24.66 -47.43
C ASN A 221 -11.16 -25.99 -46.73
N PHE A 222 -12.07 -25.97 -45.76
CA PHE A 222 -12.47 -27.13 -44.96
C PHE A 222 -13.91 -27.54 -45.24
N SER A 223 -14.45 -27.15 -46.39
CA SER A 223 -15.81 -27.47 -46.83
C SER A 223 -15.80 -28.23 -48.16
N TYR A 224 -16.93 -28.85 -48.50
CA TYR A 224 -17.19 -29.48 -49.80
C TYR A 224 -18.60 -29.14 -50.28
N LEU A 225 -18.84 -29.23 -51.58
CA LEU A 225 -20.17 -29.14 -52.16
C LEU A 225 -20.77 -30.54 -52.22
N ASN A 226 -21.94 -30.74 -51.64
CA ASN A 226 -22.68 -32.00 -51.77
C ASN A 226 -23.37 -32.11 -53.15
N GLU A 227 -24.02 -33.24 -53.41
CA GLU A 227 -24.72 -33.54 -54.67
C GLU A 227 -25.77 -32.50 -55.11
N ILE A 228 -26.29 -31.69 -54.18
CA ILE A 228 -27.29 -30.64 -54.42
C ILE A 228 -26.70 -29.22 -54.40
N GLY A 229 -25.37 -29.08 -54.44
CA GLY A 229 -24.66 -27.80 -54.52
C GLY A 229 -24.62 -27.00 -53.20
N THR A 230 -24.98 -27.62 -52.08
CA THR A 230 -24.91 -27.01 -50.75
C THR A 230 -23.53 -27.23 -50.15
N ARG A 231 -22.94 -26.16 -49.62
CA ARG A 231 -21.66 -26.22 -48.92
C ARG A 231 -21.81 -26.87 -47.54
N ILE A 232 -21.04 -27.93 -47.28
CA ILE A 232 -21.03 -28.67 -46.01
C ILE A 232 -19.59 -28.73 -45.48
N GLY A 233 -19.41 -28.55 -44.17
CA GLY A 233 -18.11 -28.69 -43.51
C GLY A 233 -17.60 -30.14 -43.52
N ARG A 234 -16.32 -30.35 -43.83
CA ARG A 234 -15.67 -31.66 -43.83
C ARG A 234 -15.39 -32.19 -42.42
N TYR A 235 -15.29 -31.29 -41.44
CA TYR A 235 -14.85 -31.61 -40.08
C TYR A 235 -15.85 -31.14 -39.03
N GLN A 236 -15.74 -31.73 -37.85
CA GLN A 236 -16.38 -31.30 -36.62
C GLN A 236 -15.34 -31.19 -35.50
N ILE A 237 -15.56 -30.25 -34.59
CA ILE A 237 -14.71 -30.00 -33.42
C ILE A 237 -15.56 -30.03 -32.15
N GLU A 238 -15.08 -30.74 -31.13
CA GLU A 238 -15.75 -30.80 -29.83
C GLU A 238 -14.76 -30.56 -28.70
N LEU A 239 -15.22 -29.84 -27.67
CA LEU A 239 -14.50 -29.68 -26.42
C LEU A 239 -14.55 -30.99 -25.63
N THR A 240 -13.41 -31.44 -25.14
CA THR A 240 -13.30 -32.65 -24.31
C THR A 240 -12.46 -32.39 -23.07
N LYS A 241 -12.55 -33.31 -22.12
CA LYS A 241 -11.74 -33.28 -20.91
C LYS A 241 -10.30 -33.69 -21.22
N ASP A 242 -9.35 -33.09 -20.52
CA ASP A 242 -7.94 -33.45 -20.66
C ASP A 242 -7.67 -34.83 -20.03
N GLN A 243 -7.25 -35.80 -20.83
CA GLN A 243 -7.00 -37.17 -20.37
C GLN A 243 -5.65 -37.34 -19.66
N ILE A 244 -4.75 -36.36 -19.74
CA ILE A 244 -3.37 -36.44 -19.24
C ILE A 244 -3.22 -35.70 -17.91
N LEU A 245 -3.81 -34.51 -17.79
CA LEU A 245 -3.48 -33.57 -16.71
C LEU A 245 -4.55 -33.43 -15.63
N LYS A 246 -5.78 -33.96 -15.84
CA LYS A 246 -6.94 -34.12 -14.92
C LYS A 246 -8.19 -34.12 -15.79
N ASP A 247 -9.16 -35.00 -15.53
CA ASP A 247 -10.44 -35.19 -16.24
C ASP A 247 -11.40 -33.98 -16.17
N ASN A 248 -10.88 -32.81 -16.54
CA ASN A 248 -11.46 -31.47 -16.45
C ASN A 248 -11.42 -30.83 -17.84
N TYR A 249 -12.37 -29.95 -18.14
CA TYR A 249 -12.45 -29.26 -19.42
C TYR A 249 -11.43 -28.12 -19.54
N LEU A 250 -11.15 -27.43 -18.43
CA LEU A 250 -10.16 -26.35 -18.34
C LEU A 250 -9.10 -26.73 -17.31
N VAL A 251 -7.84 -26.82 -17.74
CA VAL A 251 -6.75 -27.31 -16.89
C VAL A 251 -5.65 -26.26 -16.74
N LYS A 252 -5.37 -25.89 -15.48
CA LYS A 252 -4.26 -25.01 -15.13
C LYS A 252 -2.90 -25.62 -15.51
N GLN A 253 -2.07 -24.85 -16.21
CA GLN A 253 -0.73 -25.26 -16.61
C GLN A 253 0.32 -24.96 -15.53
N ALA A 254 1.52 -25.52 -15.69
CA ALA A 254 2.66 -25.25 -14.80
C ALA A 254 3.08 -23.78 -14.83
N GLN A 255 2.96 -23.12 -15.98
CA GLN A 255 3.19 -21.69 -16.12
C GLN A 255 2.03 -20.91 -15.48
N LYS A 256 2.36 -20.01 -14.55
CA LYS A 256 1.37 -19.19 -13.84
C LYS A 256 0.55 -18.36 -14.84
N GLY A 257 -0.77 -18.42 -14.70
CA GLY A 257 -1.72 -17.67 -15.53
C GLY A 257 -2.10 -18.35 -16.84
N PHE A 258 -1.50 -19.48 -17.19
CA PHE A 258 -1.82 -20.22 -18.41
C PHE A 258 -2.75 -21.40 -18.12
N TYR A 259 -3.73 -21.58 -18.99
CA TYR A 259 -4.74 -22.62 -18.90
C TYR A 259 -4.88 -23.34 -20.23
N LYS A 260 -5.24 -24.61 -20.21
CA LYS A 260 -5.39 -25.44 -21.40
C LYS A 260 -6.84 -25.89 -21.57
N LEU A 261 -7.34 -25.74 -22.79
CA LEU A 261 -8.54 -26.42 -23.27
C LEU A 261 -8.12 -27.58 -24.18
N THR A 262 -8.82 -28.71 -24.10
CA THR A 262 -8.57 -29.84 -25.01
C THR A 262 -9.76 -30.00 -25.94
N PHE A 263 -9.47 -30.09 -27.23
CA PHE A 263 -10.46 -30.36 -28.26
C PHE A 263 -10.12 -31.67 -28.95
N PHE A 264 -11.11 -32.30 -29.57
CA PHE A 264 -10.86 -33.31 -30.58
C PHE A 264 -11.57 -32.97 -31.88
N ALA A 265 -10.88 -33.21 -32.99
CA ALA A 265 -11.38 -33.04 -34.34
C ALA A 265 -11.66 -34.41 -34.98
N THR A 266 -12.73 -34.49 -35.76
CA THR A 266 -13.12 -35.67 -36.55
C THR A 266 -13.73 -35.23 -37.87
N LEU A 267 -13.92 -36.18 -38.79
CA LEU A 267 -14.73 -35.94 -39.99
C LEU A 267 -16.19 -35.71 -39.57
N SER A 268 -16.87 -34.80 -40.27
CA SER A 268 -18.32 -34.63 -40.09
C SER A 268 -19.05 -35.89 -40.56
N ALA A 269 -20.18 -36.21 -39.95
CA ALA A 269 -20.95 -37.41 -40.33
C ALA A 269 -21.36 -37.40 -41.82
N SER A 270 -21.70 -36.21 -42.33
CA SER A 270 -22.04 -35.97 -43.74
C SER A 270 -20.88 -36.31 -44.68
N PHE A 271 -19.68 -35.81 -44.35
CA PHE A 271 -18.50 -36.01 -45.18
C PHE A 271 -17.95 -37.43 -45.07
N ALA A 272 -18.01 -38.04 -43.89
CA ALA A 272 -17.64 -39.44 -43.71
C ALA A 272 -18.53 -40.37 -44.57
N LYS A 273 -19.82 -40.08 -44.67
CA LYS A 273 -20.74 -40.79 -45.57
C LYS A 273 -20.36 -40.60 -47.04
N GLU A 274 -20.02 -39.37 -47.43
CA GLU A 274 -19.59 -39.02 -48.79
C GLU A 274 -18.38 -39.85 -49.25
N ILE A 275 -17.38 -40.02 -48.38
CA ILE A 275 -16.15 -40.74 -48.72
C ILE A 275 -16.18 -42.23 -48.33
N GLY A 276 -17.32 -42.75 -47.85
CA GLY A 276 -17.45 -44.14 -47.40
C GLY A 276 -16.60 -44.51 -46.17
N ALA A 277 -16.24 -43.53 -45.32
CA ALA A 277 -15.44 -43.75 -44.12
C ALA A 277 -16.28 -44.28 -42.94
N ASP A 278 -15.77 -45.30 -42.24
CA ASP A 278 -16.36 -45.79 -40.99
C ASP A 278 -16.05 -44.82 -39.85
N LEU A 279 -17.08 -44.08 -39.39
CA LEU A 279 -16.98 -43.11 -38.30
C LEU A 279 -16.46 -43.71 -36.98
N ASN A 280 -16.69 -45.01 -36.74
CA ASN A 280 -16.21 -45.69 -35.53
C ASN A 280 -14.72 -46.03 -35.60
N LYS A 281 -14.12 -46.01 -36.80
CA LYS A 281 -12.70 -46.26 -37.05
C LYS A 281 -11.93 -45.01 -37.49
N SER A 282 -12.63 -43.92 -37.86
CA SER A 282 -11.97 -42.67 -38.24
C SER A 282 -11.17 -42.07 -37.09
N ALA A 283 -9.95 -41.63 -37.40
CA ALA A 283 -9.02 -41.07 -36.43
C ALA A 283 -9.63 -39.85 -35.72
N LYS A 284 -9.63 -39.88 -34.38
CA LYS A 284 -9.92 -38.71 -33.55
C LYS A 284 -8.61 -38.00 -33.24
N PHE A 285 -8.47 -36.76 -33.70
CA PHE A 285 -7.27 -35.98 -33.42
C PHE A 285 -7.49 -35.11 -32.19
N HIS A 286 -6.81 -35.42 -31.09
CA HIS A 286 -6.86 -34.60 -29.88
C HIS A 286 -5.78 -33.52 -29.94
N PHE A 287 -6.14 -32.28 -29.62
CA PHE A 287 -5.20 -31.18 -29.56
C PHE A 287 -5.55 -30.23 -28.41
N GLY A 288 -4.50 -29.63 -27.84
CA GLY A 288 -4.61 -28.71 -26.71
C GLY A 288 -4.38 -27.27 -27.16
N VAL A 289 -5.18 -26.36 -26.64
CA VAL A 289 -5.08 -24.92 -26.86
C VAL A 289 -4.69 -24.26 -25.54
N ASN A 290 -3.58 -23.53 -25.53
CA ASN A 290 -3.14 -22.78 -24.35
C ASN A 290 -3.71 -21.36 -24.40
N LEU A 291 -4.32 -20.93 -23.30
CA LEU A 291 -4.90 -19.62 -23.10
C LEU A 291 -4.12 -18.87 -22.03
N ASP A 292 -3.80 -17.61 -22.31
CA ASP A 292 -3.19 -16.70 -21.35
C ASP A 292 -4.28 -15.92 -20.61
N PHE A 293 -4.43 -16.21 -19.32
CA PHE A 293 -5.39 -15.53 -18.44
C PHE A 293 -4.76 -14.43 -17.59
N ASN A 294 -3.48 -14.10 -17.79
CA ASN A 294 -2.83 -13.02 -17.08
C ASN A 294 -3.57 -11.70 -17.34
N ASN A 295 -3.92 -11.00 -16.26
CA ASN A 295 -4.65 -9.74 -16.28
C ASN A 295 -6.04 -9.78 -16.95
N LEU A 296 -6.65 -10.95 -17.18
CA LEU A 296 -8.01 -11.03 -17.77
C LEU A 296 -9.13 -11.05 -16.72
N PHE A 297 -8.87 -11.68 -15.58
CA PHE A 297 -9.87 -11.93 -14.53
C PHE A 297 -9.83 -10.88 -13.42
N LEU A 298 -10.81 -10.95 -12.52
CA LEU A 298 -10.88 -10.11 -11.33
C LEU A 298 -9.63 -10.27 -10.45
N ASP A 299 -8.91 -9.18 -10.28
CA ASP A 299 -7.78 -9.05 -9.36
C ASP A 299 -7.71 -7.62 -8.79
N LYS A 300 -6.60 -7.26 -8.13
CA LYS A 300 -6.43 -5.94 -7.53
C LYS A 300 -6.38 -4.79 -8.54
N THR A 301 -6.04 -5.04 -9.80
CA THR A 301 -5.91 -4.04 -10.87
C THR A 301 -7.26 -3.46 -11.29
N ILE A 302 -8.38 -4.10 -10.93
CA ILE A 302 -9.72 -3.57 -11.20
C ILE A 302 -9.92 -2.16 -10.62
N LEU A 303 -9.21 -1.82 -9.54
CA LEU A 303 -9.26 -0.49 -8.93
C LEU A 303 -8.68 0.60 -9.82
N ASP A 304 -7.78 0.27 -10.75
CA ASP A 304 -7.22 1.24 -11.71
C ASP A 304 -8.31 1.75 -12.67
N ASN A 305 -9.33 0.93 -12.87
CA ASN A 305 -10.50 1.24 -13.68
C ASN A 305 -11.57 2.03 -12.92
N ILE A 306 -11.41 2.26 -11.60
CA ILE A 306 -12.36 2.98 -10.74
C ILE A 306 -11.79 4.34 -10.36
N LYS A 307 -12.51 5.42 -10.67
CA LYS A 307 -12.17 6.79 -10.25
C LYS A 307 -13.30 7.37 -9.40
N ILE A 308 -12.97 8.20 -8.42
CA ILE A 308 -13.97 9.01 -7.71
C ILE A 308 -13.83 10.43 -8.22
N GLU A 309 -14.90 10.98 -8.75
CA GLU A 309 -14.96 12.39 -9.15
C GLU A 309 -15.22 13.28 -7.94
N GLU A 310 -14.61 14.46 -7.93
CA GLU A 310 -14.95 15.51 -6.95
C GLU A 310 -16.42 15.95 -7.11
N PHE A 311 -16.98 16.52 -6.04
CA PHE A 311 -18.32 17.07 -6.09
C PHE A 311 -18.37 18.31 -7.00
N SER A 312 -19.38 18.35 -7.85
CA SER A 312 -19.72 19.48 -8.73
C SER A 312 -20.80 20.35 -8.08
N GLU A 313 -21.02 21.57 -8.58
CA GLU A 313 -22.07 22.46 -8.05
C GLU A 313 -23.47 21.80 -8.01
N THR A 314 -23.78 20.93 -8.97
CA THR A 314 -25.07 20.22 -9.04
C THR A 314 -25.25 19.16 -7.96
N ASP A 315 -24.16 18.72 -7.31
CA ASP A 315 -24.18 17.72 -6.22
C ASP A 315 -24.59 18.33 -4.87
N TYR A 316 -24.53 19.66 -4.74
CA TYR A 316 -24.91 20.38 -3.53
C TYR A 316 -26.42 20.65 -3.48
N PHE A 317 -26.96 20.84 -2.27
CA PHE A 317 -28.32 21.38 -2.12
C PHE A 317 -28.37 22.82 -2.69
N THR A 318 -29.49 23.16 -3.33
CA THR A 318 -29.65 24.49 -3.95
C THR A 318 -29.76 25.59 -2.90
N SER A 319 -28.99 26.67 -3.09
CA SER A 319 -29.11 27.89 -2.31
C SER A 319 -30.29 28.74 -2.81
N PRO A 320 -31.25 29.15 -1.96
CA PRO A 320 -32.26 30.12 -2.36
C PRO A 320 -31.60 31.50 -2.58
N LYS A 321 -32.03 32.21 -3.63
CA LYS A 321 -31.47 33.51 -4.09
C LYS A 321 -31.49 34.66 -3.07
N GLN A 322 -32.01 34.45 -1.87
CA GLN A 322 -31.97 35.40 -0.77
C GLN A 322 -31.01 34.89 0.31
N ALA A 323 -29.72 35.15 0.13
CA ALA A 323 -28.74 34.97 1.20
C ALA A 323 -28.97 36.08 2.24
N ALA A 324 -29.99 35.90 3.08
CA ALA A 324 -30.28 36.79 4.20
C ALA A 324 -29.15 36.74 5.22
N ASN A 325 -28.95 37.83 5.96
CA ASN A 325 -27.95 37.99 7.01
C ASN A 325 -27.91 36.78 7.96
N PHE A 326 -26.82 36.00 7.96
CA PHE A 326 -26.65 34.91 8.90
C PHE A 326 -25.38 35.10 9.73
N SER A 327 -25.54 35.49 10.98
CA SER A 327 -24.53 35.38 12.04
C SER A 327 -24.12 33.91 12.33
N THR A 328 -24.55 32.96 11.50
CA THR A 328 -24.41 31.50 11.63
C THR A 328 -23.65 30.85 10.46
N THR A 329 -23.05 31.62 9.53
CA THR A 329 -22.31 31.06 8.38
C THR A 329 -21.08 30.25 8.81
N VAL A 330 -21.12 28.93 8.61
CA VAL A 330 -20.04 27.97 8.90
C VAL A 330 -19.03 27.92 7.75
N ASN A 331 -17.74 27.90 8.07
CA ASN A 331 -16.67 27.66 7.10
C ASN A 331 -15.85 26.40 7.45
N GLY A 332 -14.82 26.08 6.65
CA GLY A 332 -13.97 24.91 6.87
C GLY A 332 -13.29 24.88 8.23
N TRP A 333 -12.92 26.05 8.77
CA TRP A 333 -12.33 26.15 10.11
C TRP A 333 -13.33 25.85 11.22
N ASP A 334 -14.54 26.41 11.15
CA ASP A 334 -15.60 26.11 12.13
C ASP A 334 -15.91 24.60 12.15
N PHE A 335 -15.99 24.01 10.95
CA PHE A 335 -16.21 22.58 10.76
C PHE A 335 -15.08 21.75 11.38
N LEU A 336 -13.82 22.01 11.00
CA LEU A 336 -12.70 21.22 11.49
C LEU A 336 -12.51 21.41 13.00
N ASN A 337 -12.64 22.64 13.49
CA ASN A 337 -12.57 22.93 14.91
C ASN A 337 -13.63 22.10 15.65
N TYR A 338 -14.90 22.22 15.29
CA TYR A 338 -15.95 21.46 15.95
C TYR A 338 -15.74 19.93 15.88
N TYR A 339 -15.41 19.41 14.69
CA TYR A 339 -15.15 17.99 14.46
C TYR A 339 -13.99 17.48 15.32
N ASN A 340 -12.89 18.23 15.40
CA ASN A 340 -11.71 17.91 16.19
C ASN A 340 -11.92 18.05 17.69
N ASN A 341 -13.03 18.62 18.15
CA ASN A 341 -13.40 18.63 19.57
C ASN A 341 -14.43 17.55 19.94
N GLN A 342 -14.89 16.76 18.96
CA GLN A 342 -15.74 15.61 19.25
C GLN A 342 -14.90 14.37 19.57
N ILE A 343 -15.32 13.65 20.60
CA ILE A 343 -14.77 12.34 20.96
C ILE A 343 -15.87 11.32 20.76
N PHE A 344 -15.58 10.27 20.01
CA PHE A 344 -16.57 9.27 19.63
C PHE A 344 -16.25 7.97 20.35
N ALA A 345 -17.28 7.21 20.74
CA ALA A 345 -17.04 5.93 21.39
C ALA A 345 -16.49 4.91 20.40
N THR A 346 -16.86 5.00 19.12
CA THR A 346 -16.38 4.06 18.09
C THR A 346 -15.94 4.74 16.80
N GLU A 347 -15.07 4.09 16.03
CA GLU A 347 -14.69 4.53 14.67
C GLU A 347 -15.93 4.67 13.77
N LYS A 348 -16.88 3.72 13.89
CA LYS A 348 -18.14 3.75 13.14
C LYS A 348 -18.98 4.96 13.48
N GLU A 349 -19.11 5.31 14.76
CA GLU A 349 -19.86 6.50 15.17
C GLU A 349 -19.25 7.79 14.61
N ARG A 350 -17.91 7.89 14.64
CA ARG A 350 -17.20 9.03 14.04
C ARG A 350 -17.42 9.11 12.53
N GLN A 351 -17.43 7.97 11.85
CA GLN A 351 -17.72 7.90 10.42
C GLN A 351 -19.16 8.29 10.12
N ASP A 352 -20.12 7.75 10.86
CA ASP A 352 -21.55 8.04 10.69
C ASP A 352 -21.84 9.53 10.96
N PHE A 353 -21.19 10.13 11.96
CA PHE A 353 -21.27 11.57 12.24
C PHE A 353 -20.74 12.41 11.09
N LEU A 354 -19.57 12.04 10.54
CA LEU A 354 -18.97 12.75 9.41
C LEU A 354 -19.84 12.64 8.15
N LEU A 355 -20.34 11.44 7.84
CA LEU A 355 -21.26 11.20 6.73
C LEU A 355 -22.57 11.97 6.88
N LEU A 356 -23.15 12.00 8.07
CA LEU A 356 -24.35 12.77 8.38
C LEU A 356 -24.12 14.27 8.16
N LEU A 357 -22.94 14.77 8.49
CA LEU A 357 -22.60 16.17 8.26
C LEU A 357 -22.46 16.47 6.75
N ILE A 358 -21.76 15.62 6.00
CA ILE A 358 -21.67 15.74 4.54
C ILE A 358 -23.07 15.70 3.90
N GLY A 359 -23.93 14.78 4.35
CA GLY A 359 -25.29 14.61 3.84
C GLY A 359 -26.23 15.78 4.13
N LYS A 360 -25.85 16.70 5.03
CA LYS A 360 -26.57 17.97 5.24
C LYS A 360 -26.19 19.05 4.23
N ILE A 361 -25.16 18.84 3.40
CA ILE A 361 -24.58 19.86 2.50
C ILE A 361 -24.62 19.37 1.05
N VAL A 362 -24.35 18.09 0.85
CA VAL A 362 -24.32 17.41 -0.43
C VAL A 362 -25.51 16.45 -0.51
N LYS A 363 -26.30 16.54 -1.59
CA LYS A 363 -27.44 15.62 -1.82
C LYS A 363 -27.02 14.33 -2.52
N THR A 364 -25.91 14.36 -3.27
CA THR A 364 -25.35 13.19 -3.96
C THR A 364 -24.44 12.37 -3.01
N PRO A 365 -24.73 11.08 -2.75
CA PRO A 365 -23.83 10.19 -2.01
C PRO A 365 -22.42 10.09 -2.62
N ILE A 366 -21.38 9.92 -1.80
CA ILE A 366 -19.98 9.78 -2.28
C ILE A 366 -19.84 8.59 -3.24
N LEU A 367 -20.54 7.47 -3.00
CA LEU A 367 -20.46 6.29 -3.85
C LEU A 367 -21.00 6.54 -5.27
N ASP A 368 -21.93 7.49 -5.44
CA ASP A 368 -22.49 7.84 -6.75
C ASP A 368 -21.50 8.66 -7.59
N LYS A 369 -20.41 9.14 -6.97
CA LYS A 369 -19.29 9.81 -7.66
C LYS A 369 -18.28 8.83 -8.24
N ILE A 370 -18.49 7.53 -8.08
CA ILE A 370 -17.64 6.51 -8.70
C ILE A 370 -17.90 6.47 -10.21
N LYS A 371 -16.84 6.63 -10.99
CA LYS A 371 -16.83 6.42 -12.44
C LYS A 371 -15.94 5.26 -12.82
N PHE A 372 -16.38 4.54 -13.84
CA PHE A 372 -15.65 3.42 -14.41
C PHE A 372 -14.94 3.82 -15.72
N SER A 373 -13.74 3.31 -15.90
CA SER A 373 -12.85 3.60 -17.04
C SER A 373 -12.23 2.32 -17.62
N ASN A 374 -11.58 2.43 -18.77
CA ASN A 374 -10.97 1.35 -19.55
C ASN A 374 -11.85 0.08 -19.64
N GLU A 375 -11.43 -1.02 -18.99
CA GLU A 375 -12.09 -2.32 -19.02
C GLU A 375 -13.46 -2.34 -18.34
N LEU A 376 -13.78 -1.31 -17.55
CA LEU A 376 -15.09 -1.12 -16.94
C LEU A 376 -15.87 0.05 -17.58
N ALA A 377 -15.34 0.68 -18.64
CA ALA A 377 -15.95 1.85 -19.25
C ALA A 377 -17.38 1.56 -19.75
N GLY A 378 -18.30 2.47 -19.43
CA GLY A 378 -19.71 2.39 -19.81
C GLY A 378 -20.57 1.50 -18.92
N LEU A 379 -20.00 0.75 -17.97
CA LEU A 379 -20.78 0.04 -16.95
C LEU A 379 -21.53 1.03 -16.06
N ASP A 380 -22.78 0.70 -15.73
CA ASP A 380 -23.49 1.40 -14.67
C ASP A 380 -23.20 0.74 -13.30
N TYR A 381 -23.40 1.52 -12.22
CA TYR A 381 -23.17 1.05 -10.86
C TYR A 381 -24.04 -0.17 -10.48
N PRO A 382 -25.35 -0.23 -10.81
CA PRO A 382 -26.19 -1.41 -10.55
C PRO A 382 -25.69 -2.71 -11.20
N GLN A 383 -25.12 -2.67 -12.41
CA GLN A 383 -24.58 -3.84 -13.08
C GLN A 383 -23.35 -4.40 -12.36
N LEU A 384 -22.45 -3.53 -11.89
CA LEU A 384 -21.29 -3.95 -11.11
C LEU A 384 -21.72 -4.57 -9.77
N LEU A 385 -22.76 -4.02 -9.12
CA LEU A 385 -23.28 -4.53 -7.85
C LEU A 385 -23.78 -5.97 -7.89
N LYS A 386 -24.09 -6.52 -9.08
CA LYS A 386 -24.45 -7.94 -9.25
C LYS A 386 -23.29 -8.89 -8.96
N TYR A 387 -22.05 -8.41 -9.07
CA TYR A 387 -20.84 -9.23 -8.98
C TYR A 387 -19.93 -8.79 -7.82
N LEU A 388 -19.93 -7.50 -7.51
CA LEU A 388 -19.01 -6.89 -6.57
C LEU A 388 -19.74 -5.94 -5.62
N LYS A 389 -19.30 -5.86 -4.38
CA LYS A 389 -19.79 -4.88 -3.40
C LYS A 389 -18.73 -3.81 -3.19
N LEU A 390 -19.13 -2.56 -3.35
CA LEU A 390 -18.30 -1.40 -3.03
C LEU A 390 -18.72 -0.88 -1.64
N GLU A 391 -17.77 -0.83 -0.73
CA GLU A 391 -17.95 -0.32 0.63
C GLU A 391 -17.07 0.91 0.82
N LEU A 392 -17.66 1.97 1.37
CA LEU A 392 -16.95 3.20 1.71
C LEU A 392 -16.45 3.14 3.16
N LYS A 393 -15.14 3.26 3.36
CA LYS A 393 -14.55 3.44 4.68
C LYS A 393 -13.86 4.79 4.77
N LEU A 394 -14.39 5.72 5.58
CA LEU A 394 -13.75 7.02 5.77
C LEU A 394 -12.55 6.92 6.72
N ASP A 395 -11.46 7.61 6.38
CA ASP A 395 -10.38 7.88 7.33
C ASP A 395 -10.74 9.12 8.14
N THR A 396 -11.51 8.88 9.19
CA THR A 396 -12.06 9.91 10.05
C THR A 396 -11.00 10.71 10.80
N ASN A 397 -9.77 10.19 10.93
CA ASN A 397 -8.66 10.88 11.60
C ASN A 397 -7.86 11.78 10.66
N ALA A 398 -8.01 11.63 9.35
CA ALA A 398 -7.23 12.36 8.35
C ALA A 398 -7.95 13.62 7.81
N THR A 399 -9.16 13.92 8.30
CA THR A 399 -9.92 15.10 7.87
C THR A 399 -9.15 16.38 8.21
N LYS A 400 -8.86 17.22 7.21
CA LYS A 400 -8.05 18.44 7.33
C LYS A 400 -8.62 19.58 6.51
N LEU A 401 -8.07 20.79 6.66
CA LEU A 401 -8.39 21.92 5.78
C LEU A 401 -7.65 21.80 4.45
N ALA A 402 -8.27 22.36 3.41
CA ALA A 402 -7.65 22.63 2.13
C ALA A 402 -8.07 24.01 1.62
N VAL A 403 -7.31 24.55 0.68
CA VAL A 403 -7.67 25.76 -0.05
C VAL A 403 -8.01 25.39 -1.48
N VAL A 404 -9.24 25.71 -1.88
CA VAL A 404 -9.76 25.46 -3.23
C VAL A 404 -10.47 26.72 -3.68
N ASN A 405 -10.09 27.26 -4.85
CA ASN A 405 -10.67 28.49 -5.40
C ASN A 405 -10.71 29.67 -4.39
N ASN A 406 -9.62 29.87 -3.64
CA ASN A 406 -9.49 30.85 -2.54
C ASN A 406 -10.49 30.70 -1.37
N LYS A 407 -11.21 29.57 -1.28
CA LYS A 407 -12.07 29.21 -0.14
C LYS A 407 -11.38 28.17 0.75
N ILE A 408 -11.62 28.27 2.06
CA ILE A 408 -11.18 27.26 3.04
C ILE A 408 -12.26 26.20 3.17
N VAL A 409 -11.92 24.99 2.76
CA VAL A 409 -12.82 23.85 2.64
C VAL A 409 -12.32 22.67 3.47
N ALA A 410 -13.22 21.75 3.80
CA ALA A 410 -12.84 20.51 4.46
C ALA A 410 -12.44 19.47 3.41
N LYS A 411 -11.30 18.81 3.62
CA LYS A 411 -10.85 17.69 2.81
C LYS A 411 -10.96 16.40 3.62
N ILE A 412 -11.75 15.48 3.11
CA ILE A 412 -12.06 14.20 3.73
C ILE A 412 -11.30 13.10 3.00
N PHE A 413 -10.83 12.11 3.74
CA PHE A 413 -10.07 10.99 3.21
C PHE A 413 -10.82 9.68 3.49
N GLY A 414 -10.55 8.67 2.68
CA GLY A 414 -11.09 7.35 2.90
C GLY A 414 -10.51 6.32 1.96
N LYS A 415 -11.10 5.12 2.01
CA LYS A 415 -10.86 4.01 1.13
C LYS A 415 -12.17 3.49 0.56
N ILE A 416 -12.15 3.12 -0.71
CA ILE A 416 -13.12 2.22 -1.30
C ILE A 416 -12.60 0.80 -1.06
N LEU A 417 -13.43 -0.03 -0.44
CA LEU A 417 -13.21 -1.47 -0.29
C LEU A 417 -14.04 -2.18 -1.35
N LEU A 418 -13.39 -2.97 -2.19
CA LEU A 418 -14.06 -3.83 -3.16
C LEU A 418 -14.14 -5.24 -2.60
N ARG A 419 -15.36 -5.78 -2.48
CA ARG A 419 -15.62 -7.14 -2.02
C ARG A 419 -16.28 -7.98 -3.08
N ASN A 420 -16.02 -9.28 -3.06
CA ASN A 420 -16.79 -10.24 -3.87
C ASN A 420 -18.14 -10.55 -3.21
N LEU A 421 -18.96 -11.38 -3.87
CA LEU A 421 -20.25 -11.82 -3.33
C LEU A 421 -20.12 -12.64 -2.03
N LYS A 422 -18.97 -13.29 -1.80
CA LYS A 422 -18.61 -14.01 -0.56
C LYS A 422 -18.17 -13.07 0.58
N ASN A 423 -18.22 -11.75 0.35
CA ASN A 423 -17.84 -10.69 1.30
C ASN A 423 -16.34 -10.59 1.61
N GLU A 424 -15.49 -11.22 0.80
CA GLU A 424 -14.03 -11.16 0.92
C GLU A 424 -13.51 -9.88 0.28
N VAL A 425 -12.54 -9.21 0.92
CA VAL A 425 -11.91 -7.99 0.37
C VAL A 425 -10.96 -8.38 -0.75
N ILE A 426 -11.28 -7.99 -1.97
CA ILE A 426 -10.45 -8.21 -3.16
C ILE A 426 -9.36 -7.14 -3.22
N ALA A 427 -9.75 -5.88 -3.01
CA ALA A 427 -8.88 -4.74 -3.22
C ALA A 427 -9.36 -3.51 -2.41
N GLU A 428 -8.44 -2.59 -2.12
CA GLU A 428 -8.74 -1.29 -1.49
C GLU A 428 -8.08 -0.12 -2.24
N LYS A 429 -8.81 1.00 -2.42
CA LYS A 429 -8.32 2.22 -3.08
C LYS A 429 -8.53 3.43 -2.20
N SER A 430 -7.45 4.15 -1.87
CA SER A 430 -7.55 5.43 -1.16
C SER A 430 -8.16 6.52 -2.05
N PHE A 431 -8.92 7.42 -1.44
CA PHE A 431 -9.47 8.60 -2.08
C PHE A 431 -9.50 9.80 -1.13
N SER A 432 -9.72 10.98 -1.70
CA SER A 432 -10.12 12.16 -0.95
C SER A 432 -11.29 12.85 -1.63
N GLN A 433 -12.10 13.58 -0.86
CA GLN A 433 -13.13 14.47 -1.38
C GLN A 433 -13.04 15.84 -0.72
N ILE A 434 -13.21 16.88 -1.52
CA ILE A 434 -13.37 18.27 -1.08
C ILE A 434 -14.85 18.53 -0.82
N ILE A 435 -15.16 19.07 0.37
CA ILE A 435 -16.51 19.51 0.71
C ILE A 435 -16.54 21.04 0.68
N GLU A 436 -17.16 21.58 -0.37
CA GLU A 436 -17.39 23.02 -0.54
C GLU A 436 -18.74 23.45 0.04
N ASN A 437 -19.05 24.75 -0.06
CA ASN A 437 -20.35 25.33 0.30
C ASN A 437 -20.84 24.98 1.71
N LEU A 438 -19.92 24.93 2.69
CA LEU A 438 -20.21 24.61 4.09
C LEU A 438 -21.24 25.57 4.71
N GLU A 439 -21.38 26.77 4.15
CA GLU A 439 -22.42 27.73 4.49
C GLU A 439 -23.85 27.18 4.33
N LEU A 440 -24.07 26.19 3.46
CA LEU A 440 -25.37 25.51 3.29
C LEU A 440 -25.80 24.77 4.56
N LEU A 441 -24.88 24.43 5.46
CA LEU A 441 -25.22 23.80 6.73
C LEU A 441 -26.10 24.71 7.58
N ALA A 442 -25.88 26.03 7.55
CA ALA A 442 -26.70 26.99 8.29
C ALA A 442 -28.16 27.04 7.80
N GLN A 443 -28.38 26.70 6.53
CA GLN A 443 -29.71 26.59 5.93
C GLN A 443 -30.36 25.24 6.25
N ASN A 444 -29.63 24.15 6.05
CA ASN A 444 -30.18 22.80 6.12
C ASN A 444 -30.29 22.27 7.56
N ASP A 445 -29.46 22.78 8.48
CA ASP A 445 -29.52 22.48 9.92
C ASP A 445 -28.99 23.66 10.76
N PRO A 446 -29.83 24.70 10.98
CA PRO A 446 -29.42 25.91 11.69
C PRO A 446 -29.04 25.65 13.16
N GLU A 447 -29.68 24.67 13.81
CA GLU A 447 -29.35 24.31 15.19
C GLU A 447 -27.93 23.74 15.27
N PHE A 448 -27.59 22.84 14.35
CA PHE A 448 -26.27 22.23 14.30
C PHE A 448 -25.19 23.23 13.87
N ALA A 449 -25.46 24.10 12.90
CA ALA A 449 -24.57 25.20 12.54
C ALA A 449 -24.28 26.13 13.72
N SER A 450 -25.30 26.45 14.52
CA SER A 450 -25.14 27.25 15.76
C SER A 450 -24.28 26.53 16.80
N LYS A 451 -24.46 25.21 17.00
CA LYS A 451 -23.60 24.40 17.90
C LYS A 451 -22.14 24.41 17.43
N MET A 452 -21.91 24.25 16.12
CA MET A 452 -20.59 24.27 15.53
C MET A 452 -19.87 25.60 15.76
N LYS A 453 -20.57 26.71 15.55
CA LYS A 453 -20.05 28.06 15.79
C LYS A 453 -19.73 28.38 17.25
N LYS A 454 -20.42 27.73 18.20
CA LYS A 454 -20.14 27.89 19.64
C LYS A 454 -18.82 27.28 20.06
N THR A 455 -18.25 26.36 19.28
CA THR A 455 -16.93 25.79 19.58
C THR A 455 -15.85 26.80 19.21
N VAL A 456 -15.28 27.45 20.23
CA VAL A 456 -14.27 28.49 20.07
C VAL A 456 -12.87 27.92 20.27
N PHE A 457 -11.98 28.19 19.31
CA PHE A 457 -10.55 28.00 19.52
C PHE A 457 -10.04 29.07 20.49
N TYR A 458 -9.65 28.66 21.69
CA TYR A 458 -9.05 29.56 22.68
C TYR A 458 -7.53 29.46 22.64
N PHE A 459 -6.88 30.56 22.28
CA PHE A 459 -5.46 30.77 22.50
C PHE A 459 -5.27 32.21 22.98
N GLU A 460 -4.67 32.34 24.15
CA GLU A 460 -4.30 33.63 24.72
C GLU A 460 -2.81 33.84 24.45
N PRO A 461 -2.43 34.79 23.58
CA PRO A 461 -1.02 35.12 23.39
C PRO A 461 -0.39 35.50 24.72
N ARG A 462 0.82 35.03 24.97
CA ARG A 462 1.59 35.40 26.15
C ARG A 462 3.00 35.78 25.72
N ALA A 463 3.47 36.89 26.26
CA ALA A 463 4.82 37.36 26.10
C ALA A 463 5.42 37.43 27.50
N GLU A 464 6.29 36.49 27.81
CA GLU A 464 6.97 36.42 29.09
C GLU A 464 8.18 37.36 29.08
N GLU A 465 8.37 38.10 30.17
CA GLU A 465 9.57 38.89 30.36
C GLU A 465 10.71 37.97 30.83
N TRP A 466 11.65 37.62 29.94
CA TRP A 466 12.90 36.99 30.38
C TRP A 466 13.69 37.99 31.22
N ILE A 467 13.78 39.23 30.73
CA ILE A 467 14.41 40.33 31.44
C ILE A 467 13.32 41.23 32.01
N SER A 468 13.42 41.53 33.31
CA SER A 468 12.50 42.45 34.00
C SER A 468 12.36 43.77 33.24
N ALA A 469 11.13 44.26 33.07
CA ALA A 469 10.83 45.56 32.47
C ALA A 469 11.70 46.73 32.97
N SER A 470 12.09 46.71 34.25
CA SER A 470 13.00 47.70 34.84
C SER A 470 14.37 47.77 34.17
N ASN A 471 14.86 46.64 33.66
CA ASN A 471 16.16 46.50 33.01
C ASN A 471 16.10 46.63 31.48
N HIS A 472 14.92 46.89 30.91
CA HIS A 472 14.80 47.13 29.47
C HIS A 472 15.64 48.35 29.07
N LYS A 473 16.49 48.15 28.06
CA LYS A 473 17.30 49.24 27.48
C LYS A 473 16.48 50.04 26.46
N GLY A 474 15.48 49.41 25.85
CA GLY A 474 14.60 50.01 24.84
C GLY A 474 15.30 50.29 23.52
N VAL A 475 14.51 50.56 22.47
CA VAL A 475 14.98 51.07 21.18
C VAL A 475 14.29 52.39 20.85
N SER A 476 14.71 53.08 19.79
CA SER A 476 14.09 54.35 19.42
C SER A 476 12.62 54.17 19.02
N LYS A 477 11.80 55.17 19.36
CA LYS A 477 10.36 55.16 19.05
C LYS A 477 10.14 55.13 17.53
N GLU A 478 10.96 55.88 16.81
CA GLU A 478 10.94 56.01 15.36
C GLU A 478 11.24 54.68 14.65
N GLU A 479 12.17 53.87 15.17
CA GLU A 479 12.46 52.54 14.62
C GLU A 479 11.29 51.57 14.82
N ILE A 480 10.64 51.56 15.98
CA ILE A 480 9.46 50.71 16.23
C ILE A 480 8.31 51.11 15.31
N ILE A 481 8.02 52.42 15.21
CA ILE A 481 6.97 52.95 14.33
C ILE A 481 7.26 52.58 12.87
N ARG A 482 8.51 52.74 12.40
CA ARG A 482 8.90 52.35 11.05
C ARG A 482 8.68 50.87 10.77
N LEU A 483 9.00 49.98 11.72
CA LEU A 483 8.75 48.54 11.57
C LEU A 483 7.25 48.21 11.52
N LEU A 484 6.42 48.93 12.29
CA LEU A 484 4.97 48.81 12.27
C LEU A 484 4.38 49.28 10.93
N GLU A 485 4.77 50.46 10.45
CA GLU A 485 4.28 51.04 9.18
C GLU A 485 4.68 50.20 7.97
N LEU A 486 5.88 49.62 7.98
CA LEU A 486 6.36 48.71 6.93
C LEU A 486 5.84 47.27 7.07
N ASN A 487 4.97 46.98 8.04
CA ASN A 487 4.46 45.64 8.37
C ASN A 487 5.58 44.58 8.55
N LYS A 488 6.75 44.98 9.05
CA LYS A 488 7.89 44.10 9.32
C LYS A 488 7.76 43.44 10.70
N PHE A 489 6.66 42.72 10.90
CA PHE A 489 6.29 42.16 12.21
C PHE A 489 7.23 41.08 12.72
N GLU A 490 7.73 40.20 11.85
CA GLU A 490 8.75 39.21 12.24
C GLU A 490 10.03 39.88 12.72
N ARG A 491 10.40 40.99 12.06
CA ARG A 491 11.54 41.80 12.48
C ARG A 491 11.29 42.44 13.83
N LEU A 492 10.11 43.03 14.04
CA LEU A 492 9.73 43.62 15.32
C LEU A 492 9.72 42.56 16.44
N LYS A 493 9.20 41.36 16.18
CA LYS A 493 9.25 40.24 17.13
C LYS A 493 10.70 39.92 17.53
N LYS A 494 11.62 39.77 16.59
CA LYS A 494 13.05 39.53 16.88
C LYS A 494 13.68 40.63 17.75
N VAL A 495 13.35 41.90 17.48
CA VAL A 495 13.82 43.03 18.30
C VAL A 495 13.29 42.93 19.73
N LEU A 496 12.02 42.58 19.90
CA LEU A 496 11.39 42.40 21.21
C LEU A 496 11.93 41.18 21.96
N GLU A 497 12.30 40.12 21.26
CA GLU A 497 12.92 38.93 21.86
C GLU A 497 14.39 39.14 22.23
N ASN A 498 15.06 40.11 21.60
CA ASN A 498 16.49 40.32 21.83
C ASN A 498 16.77 40.80 23.28
N PRO A 499 17.57 40.05 24.06
CA PRO A 499 17.93 40.40 25.43
C PRO A 499 18.68 41.73 25.58
N ARG A 500 19.31 42.24 24.51
CA ARG A 500 19.99 43.54 24.52
C ARG A 500 19.01 44.71 24.66
N TYR A 501 17.75 44.53 24.26
CA TYR A 501 16.73 45.58 24.27
C TYR A 501 15.62 45.32 25.29
N TYR A 502 14.91 44.21 25.12
CA TYR A 502 13.69 43.88 25.86
C TYR A 502 13.71 42.46 26.44
N GLY A 503 14.14 41.46 25.66
CA GLY A 503 14.19 40.07 26.13
C GLY A 503 12.81 39.47 26.42
N TYR A 504 11.82 39.72 25.59
CA TYR A 504 10.54 39.01 25.66
C TYR A 504 10.68 37.56 25.15
N ARG A 505 9.79 36.67 25.57
CA ARG A 505 9.56 35.36 24.95
C ARG A 505 8.10 35.24 24.57
N PHE A 506 7.81 35.14 23.29
CA PHE A 506 6.45 34.90 22.83
C PHE A 506 6.14 33.39 22.91
N ASP A 507 5.15 33.01 23.72
CA ASP A 507 4.67 31.64 23.77
C ASP A 507 3.88 31.35 22.49
N GLU A 508 4.42 30.46 21.66
CA GLU A 508 3.81 30.00 20.41
C GLU A 508 3.59 28.47 20.41
N ASN A 509 3.78 27.81 21.55
CA ASN A 509 3.85 26.34 21.60
C ASN A 509 2.59 25.70 21.01
N ARG A 510 1.41 26.17 21.39
CA ARG A 510 0.15 25.66 20.84
C ARG A 510 -0.05 25.97 19.35
N LEU A 511 0.44 27.11 18.87
CA LEU A 511 0.31 27.49 17.45
C LEU A 511 1.17 26.62 16.55
N LYS A 512 2.39 26.26 16.99
CA LYS A 512 3.27 25.32 16.29
C LYS A 512 2.60 23.95 16.11
N LEU A 513 1.97 23.46 17.19
CA LEU A 513 1.29 22.16 17.15
C LEU A 513 0.07 22.11 16.21
N LEU A 514 -0.52 23.25 15.82
CA LEU A 514 -1.60 23.30 14.83
C LEU A 514 -1.13 22.98 13.41
N VAL A 515 0.13 23.24 13.10
CA VAL A 515 0.66 23.12 11.72
C VAL A 515 1.60 21.93 11.58
N ASP A 516 2.18 21.46 12.68
CA ASP A 516 3.01 20.26 12.71
C ASP A 516 2.19 18.99 12.49
N ASP A 517 2.70 18.04 11.70
CA ASP A 517 2.15 16.69 11.64
C ASP A 517 2.56 15.92 12.92
N TYR A 518 1.63 15.17 13.51
CA TYR A 518 1.92 14.35 14.70
C TYR A 518 1.24 13.02 14.61
N LYS A 519 2.05 11.99 14.83
CA LYS A 519 1.62 10.60 14.90
C LYS A 519 1.64 10.18 16.36
N LEU A 520 0.54 9.58 16.82
CA LEU A 520 0.49 8.98 18.15
C LEU A 520 1.56 7.88 18.25
N PRO A 521 2.40 7.87 19.31
CA PRO A 521 3.34 6.79 19.54
C PRO A 521 2.59 5.49 19.85
N SER A 522 3.23 4.34 19.67
CA SER A 522 2.70 3.09 20.21
C SER A 522 2.80 3.06 21.75
N ALA A 523 1.94 2.29 22.42
CA ALA A 523 1.97 2.17 23.88
C ALA A 523 3.34 1.69 24.40
N GLN A 524 4.01 0.81 23.65
CA GLN A 524 5.33 0.27 23.98
C GLN A 524 6.44 1.31 23.84
N GLU A 525 6.45 2.09 22.75
CA GLU A 525 7.41 3.19 22.57
C GLU A 525 7.20 4.29 23.62
N PHE A 526 5.94 4.58 23.93
CA PHE A 526 5.59 5.56 24.96
C PHE A 526 6.02 5.09 26.36
N ALA A 527 5.86 3.79 26.68
CA ALA A 527 6.35 3.23 27.94
C ALA A 527 7.89 3.29 28.06
N LYS A 528 8.63 3.01 26.99
CA LYS A 528 10.12 3.05 26.98
C LYS A 528 10.69 4.43 27.31
N THR A 529 9.96 5.48 26.96
CA THR A 529 10.35 6.88 27.20
C THR A 529 9.71 7.46 28.46
N THR A 530 8.97 6.65 29.22
CA THR A 530 8.30 7.06 30.46
C THR A 530 8.96 6.42 31.67
N THR A 531 9.18 7.23 32.70
CA THR A 531 9.60 6.77 34.02
C THR A 531 8.56 7.17 35.06
N ILE A 532 8.49 6.42 36.17
CA ILE A 532 7.62 6.76 37.31
C ILE A 532 8.50 7.19 38.49
N PRO A 533 8.71 8.50 38.71
CA PRO A 533 9.48 8.98 39.85
C PRO A 533 8.76 8.73 41.19
N GLY A 534 9.52 8.78 42.28
CA GLY A 534 9.10 8.35 43.61
C GLY A 534 8.01 9.21 44.26
N LYS A 535 6.74 8.87 44.01
CA LYS A 535 5.53 9.34 44.75
C LYS A 535 4.40 8.31 44.86
N ILE A 536 4.65 7.08 44.41
CA ILE A 536 3.68 5.97 44.42
C ILE A 536 3.14 5.68 45.82
N SER A 537 3.98 5.82 46.86
CA SER A 537 3.58 5.65 48.27
C SER A 537 2.54 6.65 48.76
N GLU A 538 2.43 7.81 48.11
CA GLU A 538 1.43 8.83 48.40
C GLU A 538 0.15 8.63 47.57
N GLY A 539 0.03 7.53 46.81
CA GLY A 539 -1.08 7.25 45.90
C GLY A 539 -1.05 8.07 44.60
N ILE A 540 0.12 8.65 44.25
CA ILE A 540 0.34 9.44 43.03
C ILE A 540 1.21 8.65 42.06
N VAL A 541 0.71 8.44 40.84
CA VAL A 541 1.48 7.90 39.73
C VAL A 541 1.84 9.05 38.79
N ASN A 542 3.12 9.43 38.77
CA ASN A 542 3.60 10.45 37.85
C ASN A 542 4.23 9.79 36.61
N PHE A 543 3.71 10.03 35.43
CA PHE A 543 4.31 9.66 34.16
C PHE A 543 5.28 10.77 33.74
N PHE A 544 6.56 10.57 33.99
CA PHE A 544 7.61 11.45 33.47
C PHE A 544 8.05 10.95 32.10
N ASN A 545 7.55 11.58 31.04
CA ASN A 545 7.85 11.21 29.65
C ASN A 545 8.81 12.22 29.01
N SER A 546 9.96 11.74 28.52
CA SER A 546 11.01 12.59 27.95
C SER A 546 10.69 13.16 26.57
N THR A 547 9.68 12.64 25.87
CA THR A 547 9.27 13.10 24.52
C THR A 547 8.20 14.19 24.56
N LEU A 548 7.58 14.42 25.72
CA LEU A 548 6.55 15.44 25.91
C LEU A 548 7.12 16.59 26.76
N GLU A 549 7.79 17.55 26.14
CA GLU A 549 8.59 18.58 26.82
C GLU A 549 7.75 19.66 27.53
N ASN A 550 6.50 19.88 27.10
CA ASN A 550 5.64 20.92 27.66
C ASN A 550 4.16 20.52 27.77
N SER A 551 3.38 21.32 28.49
CA SER A 551 1.95 21.07 28.73
C SER A 551 1.13 20.99 27.44
N GLU A 552 1.48 21.73 26.38
CA GLU A 552 0.72 21.73 25.13
C GLU A 552 0.95 20.44 24.34
N GLN A 553 2.17 19.90 24.35
CA GLN A 553 2.47 18.58 23.78
C GLN A 553 1.76 17.46 24.54
N ILE A 554 1.71 17.53 25.88
CA ILE A 554 0.94 16.57 26.69
C ILE A 554 -0.56 16.67 26.36
N ASN A 555 -1.10 17.88 26.29
CA ASN A 555 -2.49 18.13 25.90
C ASN A 555 -2.81 17.53 24.52
N ARG A 556 -1.92 17.75 23.54
CA ARG A 556 -2.04 17.19 22.20
C ARG A 556 -2.07 15.67 22.24
N PHE A 557 -1.11 15.03 22.92
CA PHE A 557 -1.08 13.57 23.07
C PHE A 557 -2.38 13.02 23.67
N LEU A 558 -2.83 13.57 24.81
CA LEU A 558 -4.03 13.10 25.51
C LEU A 558 -5.28 13.25 24.64
N ALA A 559 -5.42 14.37 23.95
CA ALA A 559 -6.61 14.63 23.15
C ALA A 559 -6.63 13.80 21.86
N LEU A 560 -5.49 13.64 21.19
CA LEU A 560 -5.37 12.77 20.01
C LEU A 560 -5.63 11.30 20.36
N LEU A 561 -5.16 10.85 21.52
CA LEU A 561 -5.47 9.52 22.01
C LEU A 561 -6.97 9.39 22.25
N ALA A 562 -7.59 10.33 22.98
CA ALA A 562 -9.02 10.29 23.30
C ALA A 562 -9.95 10.28 22.08
N LYS A 563 -9.51 10.85 20.94
CA LYS A 563 -10.23 10.84 19.65
C LYS A 563 -10.29 9.47 18.98
N LYS A 564 -9.44 8.52 19.37
CA LYS A 564 -9.47 7.17 18.83
C LYS A 564 -10.66 6.39 19.38
N ASP A 565 -10.95 5.26 18.73
CA ASP A 565 -11.96 4.31 19.19
C ASP A 565 -11.73 3.90 20.66
N ILE A 566 -12.80 3.81 21.46
CA ILE A 566 -12.68 3.54 22.90
C ILE A 566 -11.92 2.24 23.20
N ASN A 567 -12.06 1.22 22.34
CA ASN A 567 -11.34 -0.03 22.47
C ASN A 567 -9.85 0.16 22.20
N PHE A 568 -9.49 0.95 21.18
CA PHE A 568 -8.11 1.35 20.94
C PHE A 568 -7.53 2.10 22.13
N VAL A 569 -8.25 3.07 22.68
CA VAL A 569 -7.80 3.87 23.84
C VAL A 569 -7.58 3.00 25.07
N ALA A 570 -8.55 2.13 25.39
CA ALA A 570 -8.42 1.22 26.51
C ALA A 570 -7.27 0.23 26.33
N LYS A 571 -7.08 -0.30 25.13
CA LYS A 571 -5.96 -1.20 24.82
C LYS A 571 -4.63 -0.49 24.92
N PHE A 572 -4.53 0.75 24.42
CA PHE A 572 -3.35 1.59 24.55
C PHE A 572 -2.98 1.78 26.03
N TRP A 573 -3.94 2.18 26.86
CA TRP A 573 -3.70 2.37 28.29
C TRP A 573 -3.37 1.05 29.01
N TYR A 574 -4.03 -0.06 28.67
CA TYR A 574 -3.67 -1.38 29.20
C TYR A 574 -2.22 -1.74 28.88
N ASP A 575 -1.81 -1.63 27.62
CA ASP A 575 -0.44 -1.96 27.19
C ASP A 575 0.59 -1.03 27.82
N PHE A 576 0.28 0.25 27.92
CA PHE A 576 1.14 1.25 28.54
C PHE A 576 1.31 0.99 30.05
N LEU A 577 0.21 0.80 30.77
CA LEU A 577 0.23 0.52 32.22
C LEU A 577 0.89 -0.83 32.52
N ALA A 578 0.64 -1.87 31.70
CA ALA A 578 1.33 -3.14 31.80
C ALA A 578 2.84 -3.00 31.53
N GLY A 579 3.24 -2.21 30.52
CA GLY A 579 4.64 -1.90 30.24
C GLY A 579 5.35 -1.19 31.39
N LEU A 580 4.61 -0.41 32.18
CA LEU A 580 5.10 0.23 33.40
C LEU A 580 4.92 -0.62 34.68
N LYS A 581 4.49 -1.88 34.55
CA LYS A 581 4.23 -2.82 35.66
C LYS A 581 3.18 -2.32 36.66
N LEU A 582 2.23 -1.51 36.19
CA LEU A 582 1.05 -1.06 36.96
C LEU A 582 -0.17 -1.98 36.80
N ILE A 583 -0.04 -3.02 35.98
CA ILE A 583 -0.99 -4.12 35.81
C ILE A 583 -0.19 -5.42 35.98
N ASP A 584 -0.76 -6.42 36.65
CA ASP A 584 -0.11 -7.73 36.80
C ASP A 584 0.16 -8.35 35.42
N ALA A 585 1.39 -8.84 35.20
CA ALA A 585 1.80 -9.48 33.96
C ALA A 585 0.94 -10.72 33.61
N LYS A 586 0.26 -11.32 34.59
CA LYS A 586 -0.68 -12.44 34.41
C LYS A 586 -2.06 -11.98 33.92
N THR A 587 -2.43 -10.72 34.13
CA THR A 587 -3.72 -10.19 33.69
C THR A 587 -3.73 -10.04 32.18
N LYS A 588 -4.56 -10.85 31.50
CA LYS A 588 -4.70 -10.82 30.05
C LYS A 588 -5.76 -9.80 29.62
N TRP A 589 -5.57 -9.23 28.44
CA TRP A 589 -6.62 -8.48 27.75
C TRP A 589 -7.84 -9.39 27.51
N PRO A 590 -9.08 -8.96 27.82
CA PRO A 590 -10.26 -9.80 27.64
C PRO A 590 -10.53 -10.08 26.15
N SER A 591 -10.81 -11.34 25.81
CA SER A 591 -11.02 -11.77 24.41
C SER A 591 -12.47 -11.63 23.93
N ASP A 592 -13.41 -11.45 24.86
CA ASP A 592 -14.86 -11.40 24.63
C ASP A 592 -15.47 -9.99 24.82
N LEU A 593 -14.67 -8.93 24.57
CA LEU A 593 -15.13 -7.55 24.66
C LEU A 593 -16.15 -7.21 23.57
N ASN A 594 -17.27 -6.62 23.99
CA ASN A 594 -18.26 -6.00 23.13
C ASN A 594 -18.71 -4.66 23.74
N SER A 595 -19.52 -3.89 22.99
CA SER A 595 -19.96 -2.56 23.43
C SER A 595 -20.64 -2.56 24.80
N ASN A 596 -21.43 -3.57 25.13
CA ASN A 596 -22.27 -3.61 26.33
C ASN A 596 -21.55 -4.09 27.58
N ASN A 597 -20.56 -4.99 27.43
CA ASN A 597 -19.76 -5.49 28.56
C ASN A 597 -18.42 -4.77 28.74
N PHE A 598 -18.11 -3.80 27.87
CA PHE A 598 -16.80 -3.14 27.76
C PHE A 598 -16.26 -2.68 29.12
N PHE A 599 -16.93 -1.70 29.76
CA PHE A 599 -16.45 -1.15 31.02
C PHE A 599 -16.58 -2.11 32.21
N LYS A 600 -17.51 -3.06 32.17
CA LYS A 600 -17.60 -4.11 33.19
C LYS A 600 -16.35 -4.99 33.19
N LYS A 601 -15.96 -5.48 32.00
CA LYS A 601 -14.76 -6.32 31.82
C LYS A 601 -13.47 -5.58 32.15
N LEU A 602 -13.36 -4.30 31.78
CA LEU A 602 -12.19 -3.50 32.13
C LEU A 602 -12.07 -3.23 33.64
N ALA A 603 -13.17 -3.33 34.40
CA ALA A 603 -13.14 -3.19 35.86
C ALA A 603 -12.50 -4.40 36.57
N GLU A 604 -12.40 -5.53 35.87
CA GLU A 604 -11.71 -6.75 36.35
C GLU A 604 -10.18 -6.60 36.27
N ILE A 605 -9.67 -5.67 35.45
CA ILE A 605 -8.24 -5.36 35.31
C ILE A 605 -7.83 -4.39 36.42
N LYS A 606 -7.23 -4.92 37.48
CA LYS A 606 -6.80 -4.14 38.65
C LYS A 606 -5.46 -3.44 38.42
N LEU A 607 -5.36 -2.23 38.97
CA LEU A 607 -4.11 -1.48 39.03
C LEU A 607 -3.34 -1.86 40.30
N ILE A 608 -2.04 -2.05 40.15
CA ILE A 608 -1.12 -2.44 41.23
C ILE A 608 0.09 -1.51 41.27
N ALA A 609 0.70 -1.37 42.44
CA ALA A 609 2.01 -0.74 42.54
C ALA A 609 3.08 -1.65 41.92
N PRO A 610 4.08 -1.05 41.24
CA PRO A 610 5.17 -1.82 40.66
C PRO A 610 6.00 -2.44 41.78
N THR A 611 6.15 -3.76 41.75
CA THR A 611 7.10 -4.48 42.60
C THR A 611 8.51 -4.09 42.18
N LYS A 612 9.26 -3.37 43.04
CA LYS A 612 10.62 -2.95 42.71
C LYS A 612 11.52 -4.18 42.49
N SER A 613 12.20 -4.20 41.34
CA SER A 613 13.47 -4.87 41.12
C SER A 613 14.45 -3.82 40.61
N ASP A 614 14.89 -2.93 41.50
CA ASP A 614 16.10 -2.11 41.29
C ASP A 614 16.84 -2.03 42.63
N GLY A 615 17.99 -2.67 42.67
CA GLY A 615 18.64 -3.20 43.87
C GLY A 615 19.31 -2.20 44.83
N LYS A 616 18.76 -1.00 45.06
CA LYS A 616 19.36 -0.08 46.05
C LYS A 616 18.42 0.67 46.99
N ASN A 617 17.10 0.54 46.90
CA ASN A 617 16.19 1.10 47.93
C ASN A 617 14.90 0.28 48.07
N GLN A 618 14.98 -0.78 48.88
CA GLN A 618 13.83 -1.49 49.42
C GLN A 618 13.12 -0.58 50.43
N GLN A 619 12.04 0.07 49.99
CA GLN A 619 10.97 0.45 50.92
C GLN A 619 9.90 -0.62 50.76
N ASN A 620 9.63 -1.35 51.83
CA ASN A 620 8.47 -2.23 51.93
C ASN A 620 7.21 -1.37 51.75
N LEU A 621 6.60 -1.41 50.55
CA LEU A 621 5.22 -1.01 50.36
C LEU A 621 4.36 -2.20 50.81
N GLU A 622 4.21 -2.36 52.13
CA GLU A 622 3.44 -3.45 52.75
C GLU A 622 1.94 -3.42 52.38
N ASN A 623 1.45 -2.31 51.82
CA ASN A 623 0.10 -2.20 51.28
C ASN A 623 0.16 -1.63 49.86
N ASN A 624 -0.57 -2.25 48.93
CA ASN A 624 -0.79 -1.72 47.59
C ASN A 624 -1.44 -0.32 47.73
N PRO A 625 -0.74 0.78 47.40
CA PRO A 625 -1.23 2.12 47.68
C PRO A 625 -2.52 2.41 46.91
N ASP A 626 -3.48 3.04 47.59
CA ASP A 626 -4.71 3.52 46.95
C ASP A 626 -4.37 4.67 46.00
N PHE A 627 -4.25 4.37 44.70
CA PHE A 627 -4.04 5.41 43.70
C PHE A 627 -5.24 6.36 43.66
N TRP A 628 -4.97 7.65 43.70
CA TRP A 628 -6.01 8.69 43.60
C TRP A 628 -5.68 9.76 42.56
N LEU A 629 -4.42 9.82 42.08
CA LEU A 629 -3.96 10.77 41.09
C LEU A 629 -2.96 10.14 40.12
N PHE A 630 -3.20 10.39 38.83
CA PHE A 630 -2.22 10.15 37.78
C PHE A 630 -1.85 11.48 37.15
N SER A 631 -0.57 11.75 36.99
CA SER A 631 -0.06 13.06 36.57
C SER A 631 1.00 12.90 35.49
N PHE A 632 1.08 13.84 34.55
CA PHE A 632 2.19 13.90 33.60
C PHE A 632 3.20 14.96 34.04
N ASN A 633 4.49 14.62 33.94
CA ASN A 633 5.62 15.55 34.10
C ASN A 633 5.54 16.46 35.34
N ASN A 634 5.08 15.90 36.45
CA ASN A 634 4.90 16.57 37.74
C ASN A 634 3.93 17.76 37.71
N ASP A 635 2.90 17.72 36.89
CA ASP A 635 1.85 18.74 36.83
C ASP A 635 1.22 19.00 38.21
N TYR A 636 1.15 18.00 39.09
CA TYR A 636 0.69 18.14 40.48
C TYR A 636 1.59 19.02 41.38
N LEU A 637 2.82 19.32 40.98
CA LEU A 637 3.72 20.23 41.71
C LEU A 637 3.47 21.70 41.37
N ILE A 638 2.77 21.98 40.26
CA ILE A 638 2.59 23.33 39.72
C ILE A 638 1.15 23.80 39.99
N SER A 639 1.00 24.62 41.03
CA SER A 639 -0.20 25.39 41.45
C SER A 639 -1.23 24.73 42.38
N ASN A 640 -1.76 25.57 43.27
CA ASN A 640 -2.84 25.29 44.21
C ASN A 640 -4.24 25.53 43.60
N GLU A 641 -4.41 25.62 42.28
CA GLU A 641 -5.71 25.97 41.69
C GLU A 641 -6.11 25.17 40.44
N TYR A 642 -5.18 24.55 39.69
CA TYR A 642 -5.49 23.89 38.42
C TYR A 642 -4.50 22.78 38.05
N LEU A 643 -4.99 21.58 37.75
CA LEU A 643 -4.22 20.48 37.16
C LEU A 643 -4.47 20.42 35.64
N LYS A 644 -3.45 20.75 34.83
CA LYS A 644 -3.59 20.79 33.36
C LYS A 644 -3.50 19.40 32.74
N ASN A 645 -2.68 18.55 33.31
CA ASN A 645 -2.23 17.29 32.72
C ASN A 645 -2.32 16.12 33.70
N SER A 646 -3.19 16.23 34.71
CA SER A 646 -3.37 15.20 35.72
C SER A 646 -4.83 14.82 35.83
N PHE A 647 -5.10 13.53 36.00
CA PHE A 647 -6.44 12.97 36.04
C PHE A 647 -6.70 12.31 37.39
N TYR A 648 -7.87 12.62 37.92
CA TYR A 648 -8.41 12.13 39.19
C TYR A 648 -9.90 11.83 39.01
N LEU A 649 -10.49 11.09 39.95
CA LEU A 649 -11.92 10.83 39.95
C LEU A 649 -12.66 11.91 40.73
N HIS A 650 -13.48 12.68 40.02
CA HIS A 650 -14.39 13.63 40.64
C HIS A 650 -15.63 12.93 41.20
N SER A 651 -16.10 13.34 42.39
CA SER A 651 -17.26 12.71 43.07
C SER A 651 -18.56 12.70 42.24
N ILE A 652 -18.71 13.63 41.30
CA ILE A 652 -19.85 13.64 40.34
C ILE A 652 -19.96 12.33 39.52
N ASN A 653 -18.84 11.64 39.33
CA ASN A 653 -18.77 10.43 38.53
C ASN A 653 -19.07 9.15 39.32
N LYS A 654 -19.37 9.24 40.62
CA LYS A 654 -19.57 8.06 41.48
C LYS A 654 -20.64 7.11 40.96
N ASN A 655 -21.84 7.63 40.68
CA ASN A 655 -22.96 6.82 40.20
C ASN A 655 -22.70 6.21 38.82
N VAL A 656 -22.07 6.99 37.92
CA VAL A 656 -21.69 6.53 36.58
C VAL A 656 -20.64 5.43 36.68
N LEU A 657 -19.65 5.57 37.56
CA LEU A 657 -18.62 4.56 37.79
C LEU A 657 -19.22 3.25 38.33
N GLU A 658 -20.12 3.32 39.30
CA GLU A 658 -20.82 2.13 39.84
C GLU A 658 -21.64 1.43 38.75
N LEU A 659 -22.34 2.19 37.91
CA LEU A 659 -23.11 1.67 36.78
C LEU A 659 -22.18 1.02 35.73
N MET A 660 -21.06 1.67 35.37
CA MET A 660 -20.07 1.14 34.42
C MET A 660 -19.50 -0.22 34.85
N LYS A 661 -19.38 -0.47 36.16
CA LYS A 661 -18.82 -1.71 36.71
C LYS A 661 -19.83 -2.85 36.80
N THR A 662 -21.13 -2.55 36.78
CA THR A 662 -22.20 -3.54 37.06
C THR A 662 -23.08 -3.82 35.85
N ASN A 663 -23.32 -2.81 35.02
CA ASN A 663 -24.26 -2.86 33.91
C ASN A 663 -23.77 -3.73 32.74
N THR A 664 -24.73 -4.36 32.05
CA THR A 664 -24.50 -5.19 30.84
C THR A 664 -25.44 -4.85 29.69
N GLU A 665 -26.25 -3.81 29.83
CA GLU A 665 -27.30 -3.43 28.87
C GLU A 665 -26.95 -2.18 28.06
N LEU A 666 -26.18 -1.27 28.65
CA LEU A 666 -25.79 0.01 28.10
C LEU A 666 -24.43 -0.13 27.42
N GLY A 667 -24.36 0.31 26.17
CA GLY A 667 -23.12 0.28 25.39
C GLY A 667 -22.11 1.34 25.81
N ALA A 668 -20.86 1.18 25.38
CA ALA A 668 -19.77 2.13 25.62
C ALA A 668 -20.13 3.57 25.21
N LYS A 669 -20.93 3.73 24.15
CA LYS A 669 -21.47 5.01 23.69
C LYS A 669 -22.22 5.77 24.78
N TYR A 670 -23.14 5.11 25.48
CA TYR A 670 -23.92 5.74 26.54
C TYR A 670 -23.00 6.30 27.62
N PHE A 671 -22.03 5.50 28.06
CA PHE A 671 -21.11 5.91 29.11
C PHE A 671 -20.20 7.06 28.68
N VAL A 672 -19.66 7.05 27.46
CA VAL A 672 -18.84 8.17 26.96
C VAL A 672 -19.62 9.50 26.97
N GLU A 673 -20.90 9.48 26.60
CA GLU A 673 -21.77 10.66 26.68
C GLU A 673 -22.04 11.10 28.13
N GLN A 674 -22.26 10.16 29.05
CA GLN A 674 -22.39 10.50 30.47
C GLN A 674 -21.12 11.15 31.03
N ILE A 675 -19.94 10.63 30.66
CA ILE A 675 -18.65 11.21 31.07
C ILE A 675 -18.54 12.64 30.56
N ARG A 676 -18.88 12.90 29.30
CA ARG A 676 -18.86 14.25 28.72
C ARG A 676 -19.77 15.21 29.49
N GLN A 677 -21.02 14.80 29.73
CA GLN A 677 -21.99 15.62 30.44
C GLN A 677 -21.53 15.97 31.86
N HIS A 678 -20.98 15.00 32.59
CA HIS A 678 -20.47 15.20 33.94
C HIS A 678 -19.19 16.03 33.96
N ALA A 679 -18.27 15.77 33.04
CA ALA A 679 -17.00 16.49 32.95
C ALA A 679 -17.19 17.99 32.68
N SER A 680 -18.21 18.36 31.90
CA SER A 680 -18.56 19.77 31.66
C SER A 680 -18.96 20.56 32.92
N GLN A 681 -19.25 19.86 34.02
CA GLN A 681 -19.64 20.46 35.30
C GLN A 681 -18.45 20.60 36.27
N ILE A 682 -17.30 19.98 35.95
CA ILE A 682 -16.09 20.02 36.78
C ILE A 682 -15.43 21.38 36.61
N LYS A 683 -15.22 22.09 37.72
CA LYS A 683 -14.58 23.40 37.76
C LYS A 683 -13.10 23.27 38.12
N PRO A 684 -12.23 24.20 37.65
CA PRO A 684 -10.79 24.20 37.94
C PRO A 684 -10.41 23.92 39.41
N LYS A 685 -11.13 24.53 40.36
CA LYS A 685 -10.82 24.46 41.81
C LYS A 685 -11.34 23.20 42.51
N ASP A 686 -12.16 22.38 41.86
CA ASP A 686 -12.78 21.20 42.47
C ASP A 686 -11.73 20.18 42.92
N PHE A 687 -10.57 20.13 42.25
CA PHE A 687 -9.46 19.26 42.64
C PHE A 687 -9.04 19.44 44.11
N LEU A 688 -9.01 20.69 44.60
CA LEU A 688 -8.59 20.99 45.97
C LEU A 688 -9.51 20.34 47.00
N THR A 689 -10.80 20.25 46.68
CA THR A 689 -11.80 19.60 47.53
C THR A 689 -11.85 18.10 47.34
N GLU A 690 -11.38 17.57 46.20
CA GLU A 690 -11.49 16.16 45.82
C GLU A 690 -10.20 15.36 46.07
N LYS A 691 -9.09 16.04 46.40
CA LYS A 691 -7.78 15.45 46.67
C LYS A 691 -7.89 14.26 47.62
N GLN A 692 -7.36 13.10 47.20
CA GLN A 692 -7.33 11.83 47.95
C GLN A 692 -8.69 11.20 48.30
N LYS A 693 -9.83 11.79 47.91
CA LYS A 693 -11.15 11.25 48.29
C LYS A 693 -11.56 10.01 47.50
N ASN A 694 -11.27 10.00 46.20
CA ASN A 694 -11.73 8.95 45.29
C ASN A 694 -10.55 8.15 44.73
N LYS A 695 -10.74 6.83 44.66
CA LYS A 695 -9.69 5.86 44.31
C LYS A 695 -9.80 5.37 42.87
N ILE A 696 -8.67 5.27 42.19
CA ILE A 696 -8.52 4.70 40.85
C ILE A 696 -7.93 3.29 41.00
N GLN A 697 -8.79 2.28 41.02
CA GLN A 697 -8.41 0.90 41.38
C GLN A 697 -8.34 -0.07 40.18
N ASP A 698 -8.97 0.28 39.07
CA ASP A 698 -9.10 -0.56 37.89
C ASP A 698 -9.10 0.27 36.60
N LEU A 699 -8.93 -0.40 35.47
CA LEU A 699 -8.82 0.26 34.17
C LEU A 699 -10.08 1.06 33.81
N THR A 700 -11.27 0.64 34.26
CA THR A 700 -12.51 1.40 34.09
C THR A 700 -12.48 2.74 34.83
N SER A 701 -12.11 2.71 36.11
CA SER A 701 -11.96 3.93 36.91
C SER A 701 -10.87 4.87 36.37
N PHE A 702 -9.80 4.31 35.79
CA PHE A 702 -8.74 5.06 35.13
C PHE A 702 -9.24 5.75 33.86
N LEU A 703 -9.95 5.02 32.98
CA LEU A 703 -10.49 5.59 31.74
C LEU A 703 -11.50 6.69 32.02
N LEU A 704 -12.34 6.52 33.05
CA LEU A 704 -13.27 7.55 33.49
C LEU A 704 -12.54 8.84 33.91
N ALA A 705 -11.47 8.73 34.68
CA ALA A 705 -10.64 9.87 35.08
C ALA A 705 -9.96 10.54 33.87
N PHE A 706 -9.40 9.73 32.95
CA PHE A 706 -8.77 10.20 31.71
C PHE A 706 -9.75 10.98 30.83
N TYR A 707 -10.92 10.42 30.51
CA TYR A 707 -11.92 11.11 29.68
C TYR A 707 -12.50 12.33 30.40
N SER A 708 -12.65 12.30 31.73
CA SER A 708 -13.10 13.47 32.49
C SER A 708 -12.12 14.65 32.38
N LEU A 709 -10.81 14.39 32.38
CA LEU A 709 -9.78 15.42 32.13
C LEU A 709 -9.88 15.98 30.71
N VAL A 710 -10.08 15.13 29.71
CA VAL A 710 -10.12 15.59 28.31
C VAL A 710 -11.39 16.42 28.06
N TYR A 711 -12.53 16.01 28.59
CA TYR A 711 -13.80 16.72 28.40
C TYR A 711 -13.98 17.96 29.28
N SER A 712 -13.25 18.11 30.39
CA SER A 712 -13.29 19.33 31.22
C SER A 712 -12.47 20.49 30.64
N LYS A 713 -11.70 20.26 29.57
CA LYS A 713 -10.90 21.29 28.91
C LYS A 713 -11.75 22.10 27.94
N ASP A 714 -12.03 23.35 28.30
CA ASP A 714 -12.76 24.32 27.46
C ASP A 714 -11.89 24.97 26.37
N GLN A 715 -11.09 24.18 25.64
CA GLN A 715 -10.09 24.75 24.73
C GLN A 715 -10.08 24.03 23.37
N GLY A 716 -10.71 24.66 22.38
CA GLY A 716 -10.86 24.13 21.03
C GLY A 716 -9.59 23.64 20.31
N LEU A 717 -9.77 22.71 19.37
CA LEU A 717 -8.90 22.23 18.29
C LEU A 717 -7.85 21.18 18.67
N PHE A 718 -7.65 20.82 19.94
CA PHE A 718 -7.01 19.56 20.43
C PHE A 718 -5.96 18.91 19.48
N THR A 719 -4.92 19.67 19.12
CA THR A 719 -4.37 19.85 17.76
C THR A 719 -3.95 18.60 16.96
N GLU A 720 -4.82 18.21 16.02
CA GLU A 720 -4.41 17.60 14.73
C GLU A 720 -3.91 18.70 13.79
N THR A 721 -3.07 18.36 12.81
CA THR A 721 -2.61 19.33 11.82
C THR A 721 -3.79 19.96 11.07
N LEU A 722 -3.74 21.27 10.85
CA LEU A 722 -4.71 21.98 10.02
C LEU A 722 -4.67 21.50 8.57
N GLY A 723 -3.56 20.89 8.14
CA GLY A 723 -3.34 20.39 6.79
C GLY A 723 -2.14 21.02 6.11
N GLU A 724 -1.93 20.65 4.85
CA GLU A 724 -0.81 21.16 4.06
C GLU A 724 -1.01 22.65 3.76
N ASN A 725 0.09 23.41 3.78
CA ASN A 725 0.10 24.84 3.48
C ASN A 725 -0.76 25.69 4.43
N PHE A 726 -0.81 25.35 5.72
CA PHE A 726 -1.36 26.22 6.77
C PHE A 726 -0.26 26.71 7.72
N GLY A 727 -0.40 27.95 8.20
CA GLY A 727 0.58 28.64 9.02
C GLY A 727 -0.06 29.66 9.96
N TYR A 728 0.79 30.35 10.71
CA TYR A 728 0.41 31.50 11.51
C TYR A 728 1.46 32.61 11.41
N LYS A 729 1.04 33.86 11.65
CA LYS A 729 1.92 35.03 11.68
C LYS A 729 1.55 35.96 12.82
N ILE A 730 2.56 36.44 13.55
CA ILE A 730 2.38 37.49 14.54
C ILE A 730 2.04 38.82 13.84
N GLN A 731 1.23 39.63 14.50
CA GLN A 731 0.81 40.94 14.05
C GLN A 731 1.00 41.94 15.18
N PHE A 732 1.30 43.18 14.83
CA PHE A 732 1.43 44.27 15.79
C PHE A 732 0.65 45.50 15.32
N LYS A 733 0.15 46.29 16.27
CA LYS A 733 -0.39 47.63 16.01
C LYS A 733 -0.09 48.56 17.18
N LEU A 734 -0.03 49.85 16.91
CA LEU A 734 0.12 50.87 17.94
C LEU A 734 -1.17 51.02 18.79
N ASP A 735 -1.02 51.37 20.07
CA ASP A 735 -2.14 51.63 20.98
C ASP A 735 -1.93 52.98 21.74
N PRO A 736 -2.72 54.04 21.49
CA PRO A 736 -3.80 54.15 20.51
C PRO A 736 -3.27 54.28 19.07
N VAL A 737 -4.14 54.02 18.09
CA VAL A 737 -3.84 54.25 16.67
C VAL A 737 -3.67 55.76 16.44
N LEU A 738 -2.52 56.19 15.92
CA LEU A 738 -2.25 57.60 15.64
C LEU A 738 -3.15 58.09 14.50
N ALA A 739 -4.31 58.67 14.83
CA ALA A 739 -5.08 59.51 13.94
C ALA A 739 -4.69 60.96 14.23
N ASN A 740 -3.80 61.53 13.42
CA ASN A 740 -3.43 62.95 13.43
C ASN A 740 -3.19 63.56 14.83
N VAL A 741 -2.00 63.35 15.43
CA VAL A 741 -1.62 64.10 16.63
C VAL A 741 -0.33 64.86 16.37
N SER A 742 -0.47 66.19 16.43
CA SER A 742 0.54 67.21 16.46
C SER A 742 1.65 66.89 17.46
N THR A 743 2.87 67.28 17.13
CA THR A 743 4.18 66.97 17.75
C THR A 743 4.39 67.45 19.20
N THR A 744 3.42 67.32 20.10
CA THR A 744 3.48 67.95 21.44
C THR A 744 2.87 67.10 22.56
N ASP A 745 3.18 65.80 22.62
CA ASP A 745 2.95 64.99 23.84
C ASP A 745 4.27 64.55 24.48
N GLN A 746 4.51 65.07 25.68
CA GLN A 746 5.78 65.04 26.44
C GLN A 746 6.06 63.73 27.20
N ASN A 747 5.34 62.64 26.96
CA ASN A 747 5.72 61.32 27.51
C ASN A 747 6.60 60.55 26.51
N GLU A 748 7.83 61.01 26.33
CA GLU A 748 8.81 60.44 25.39
C GLU A 748 9.36 59.06 25.79
N GLN A 749 8.98 58.48 26.94
CA GLN A 749 9.69 57.34 27.54
C GLN A 749 9.01 55.97 27.40
N ALA A 750 7.75 55.90 26.93
CA ALA A 750 7.03 54.63 26.78
C ALA A 750 6.14 54.58 25.53
N LEU A 751 6.07 53.41 24.90
CA LEU A 751 5.26 53.10 23.72
C LEU A 751 4.38 51.88 24.01
N LYS A 752 3.08 51.96 23.73
CA LYS A 752 2.19 50.81 23.87
C LYS A 752 1.89 50.20 22.51
N ILE A 753 2.06 48.89 22.41
CA ILE A 753 1.72 48.13 21.20
C ILE A 753 0.80 46.97 21.56
N LYS A 754 -0.14 46.66 20.67
CA LYS A 754 -0.96 45.46 20.73
C LYS A 754 -0.39 44.41 19.79
N TYR A 755 -0.40 43.14 20.20
CA TYR A 755 0.01 42.00 19.39
C TYR A 755 -1.03 40.87 19.41
N TRP A 756 -1.08 40.10 18.33
CA TRP A 756 -1.93 38.90 18.17
C TRP A 756 -1.38 38.03 17.05
N TYR A 757 -1.95 36.85 16.82
CA TYR A 757 -1.62 35.98 15.71
C TYR A 757 -2.77 35.84 14.73
N ASN A 758 -2.46 35.93 13.44
CA ASN A 758 -3.34 35.51 12.35
C ASN A 758 -2.99 34.07 11.98
N ILE A 759 -4.01 33.24 11.74
CA ILE A 759 -3.86 31.84 11.32
C ILE A 759 -4.53 31.69 9.95
N GLY A 760 -3.88 30.96 9.04
CA GLY A 760 -4.46 30.70 7.72
C GLY A 760 -3.52 30.01 6.73
N PRO A 761 -3.94 29.86 5.47
CA PRO A 761 -3.13 29.23 4.45
C PRO A 761 -1.91 30.07 4.08
N ILE A 762 -0.80 29.41 3.76
CA ILE A 762 0.47 30.02 3.41
C ILE A 762 0.87 29.75 1.96
N ASP A 763 1.57 30.71 1.35
CA ASP A 763 2.23 30.55 0.05
C ASP A 763 3.56 29.78 0.18
N GLN A 764 4.25 29.56 -0.94
CA GLN A 764 5.55 28.89 -0.99
C GLN A 764 6.64 29.60 -0.18
N ASN A 765 6.46 30.89 0.14
CA ASN A 765 7.38 31.70 0.94
C ASN A 765 6.98 31.76 2.43
N GLY A 766 5.91 31.05 2.83
CA GLY A 766 5.39 31.04 4.19
C GLY A 766 4.59 32.29 4.58
N ASN A 767 4.14 33.11 3.62
CA ASN A 767 3.27 34.26 3.88
C ASN A 767 1.80 33.85 3.87
N LEU A 768 0.99 34.44 4.76
CA LEU A 768 -0.45 34.16 4.81
C LEU A 768 -1.15 34.70 3.56
N ILE A 769 -1.84 33.82 2.84
CA ILE A 769 -2.68 34.13 1.68
C ILE A 769 -4.00 34.76 2.14
N SER A 770 -4.58 34.22 3.21
CA SER A 770 -5.82 34.72 3.81
C SER A 770 -5.85 34.45 5.31
N ILE A 771 -6.74 35.16 6.03
CA ILE A 771 -6.89 35.01 7.48
C ILE A 771 -8.14 34.20 7.77
N VAL A 772 -7.96 33.05 8.41
CA VAL A 772 -9.02 32.11 8.77
C VAL A 772 -9.47 32.31 10.21
N ASN A 773 -8.52 32.61 11.10
CA ASN A 773 -8.78 32.94 12.49
C ASN A 773 -7.79 33.98 13.03
N LYS A 774 -8.21 34.74 14.06
CA LYS A 774 -7.37 35.70 14.79
C LYS A 774 -7.41 35.41 16.28
N THR A 775 -6.26 35.40 16.94
CA THR A 775 -6.19 35.22 18.40
C THR A 775 -6.63 36.49 19.14
N LYS A 776 -6.84 36.39 20.45
CA LYS A 776 -7.05 37.58 21.29
C LYS A 776 -5.86 38.54 21.19
N GLN A 777 -6.12 39.83 21.28
CA GLN A 777 -5.08 40.87 21.30
C GLN A 777 -4.56 41.06 22.71
N GLN A 778 -3.24 41.25 22.82
CA GLN A 778 -2.55 41.52 24.08
C GLN A 778 -1.73 42.79 23.95
N THR A 779 -1.54 43.52 25.04
CA THR A 779 -0.82 44.81 25.04
C THR A 779 0.55 44.64 25.69
N LEU A 780 1.58 45.19 25.05
CA LEU A 780 2.93 45.37 25.60
C LEU A 780 3.17 46.86 25.85
N ASN A 781 3.77 47.16 27.00
CA ASN A 781 4.26 48.48 27.33
C ASN A 781 5.79 48.48 27.15
N LEU A 782 6.27 49.15 26.12
CA LEU A 782 7.68 49.17 25.74
C LEU A 782 8.34 50.44 26.24
N LYS A 783 9.49 50.32 26.91
CA LYS A 783 10.38 51.44 27.15
C LYS A 783 11.07 51.83 25.84
N VAL A 784 11.17 53.13 25.56
CA VAL A 784 11.87 53.64 24.36
C VAL A 784 13.13 54.38 24.76
N ASN A 785 14.13 54.35 23.88
CA ASN A 785 15.43 54.99 24.09
C ASN A 785 16.01 55.49 22.76
N LYS A 786 16.07 56.81 22.59
CA LYS A 786 16.54 57.48 21.37
C LYS A 786 18.01 57.18 21.02
N ASN A 787 18.81 56.76 22.00
CA ASN A 787 20.25 56.52 21.80
C ASN A 787 20.59 55.10 21.35
N ASN A 788 19.65 54.16 21.50
CA ASN A 788 19.85 52.78 21.08
C ASN A 788 19.39 52.60 19.64
N LYS A 789 20.28 52.09 18.79
CA LYS A 789 19.96 51.70 17.41
C LYS A 789 19.70 50.20 17.32
N LEU A 790 18.89 49.80 16.36
CA LEU A 790 18.74 48.39 16.00
C LEU A 790 20.05 47.83 15.46
N LEU A 791 20.34 46.57 15.83
CA LEU A 791 21.43 45.81 15.26
C LEU A 791 21.25 45.70 13.74
N SER A 792 22.37 45.64 13.03
CA SER A 792 22.37 45.31 11.61
C SER A 792 21.96 43.84 11.41
N GLU A 793 21.42 43.52 10.23
CA GLU A 793 21.01 42.14 9.91
C GLU A 793 22.15 41.12 10.05
N ASN A 794 23.40 41.53 9.83
CA ASN A 794 24.57 40.66 10.00
C ASN A 794 24.84 40.36 11.48
N GLU A 795 24.68 41.35 12.37
CA GLU A 795 24.86 41.16 13.81
C GLU A 795 23.78 40.28 14.42
N GLU A 796 22.53 40.38 13.97
CA GLU A 796 21.49 39.46 14.45
C GLU A 796 21.61 38.07 13.86
N LYS A 797 22.08 37.93 12.62
CA LYS A 797 22.43 36.60 12.08
C LYS A 797 23.50 35.94 12.94
N LEU A 798 24.48 36.71 13.43
CA LEU A 798 25.47 36.19 14.37
C LEU A 798 24.82 35.79 15.71
N ASP A 799 23.93 36.62 16.28
CA ASP A 799 23.18 36.26 17.50
C ASP A 799 22.31 35.01 17.29
N GLU A 800 21.70 34.83 16.12
CA GLU A 800 20.90 33.64 15.75
C GLU A 800 21.76 32.37 15.63
N ILE A 801 22.93 32.47 14.99
CA ILE A 801 23.90 31.36 14.91
C ILE A 801 24.37 30.97 16.32
N VAL A 802 24.64 31.97 17.18
CA VAL A 802 25.05 31.74 18.57
C VAL A 802 23.93 31.09 19.39
N ALA A 803 22.67 31.48 19.18
CA ALA A 803 21.52 30.88 19.86
C ALA A 803 21.20 29.45 19.36
N ALA A 804 21.65 29.08 18.15
CA ALA A 804 21.46 27.76 17.56
C ALA A 804 22.52 26.73 17.96
N PHE A 805 23.52 27.11 18.76
CA PHE A 805 24.43 26.13 19.35
C PHE A 805 23.65 25.16 20.26
N PRO A 806 23.90 23.84 20.19
CA PRO A 806 23.20 22.85 21.01
C PRO A 806 23.31 23.18 22.50
N THR A 807 22.26 22.94 23.27
CA THR A 807 22.21 23.21 24.73
C THR A 807 23.24 22.44 25.55
N SER A 808 23.97 21.49 24.96
CA SER A 808 25.18 20.89 25.55
C SER A 808 26.33 21.89 25.73
N ASP A 809 26.29 23.03 25.02
CA ASP A 809 27.35 24.04 25.00
C ASP A 809 26.90 25.40 25.59
N GLN A 810 26.05 25.40 26.62
CA GLN A 810 25.72 26.65 27.31
C GLN A 810 26.92 27.19 28.11
N PHE A 811 27.33 28.41 27.79
CA PHE A 811 28.21 29.20 28.66
C PHE A 811 27.46 29.62 29.92
N VAL A 812 27.78 29.01 31.06
CA VAL A 812 27.27 29.43 32.37
C VAL A 812 28.18 30.51 32.95
N PHE A 813 27.70 31.75 32.92
CA PHE A 813 28.40 32.88 33.51
C PHE A 813 28.19 32.87 35.03
N LEU A 814 29.27 32.65 35.78
CA LEU A 814 29.25 32.82 37.23
C LEU A 814 29.16 34.30 37.57
N THR A 815 28.33 34.65 38.56
CA THR A 815 28.42 35.99 39.13
C THR A 815 29.82 36.18 39.73
N LYS A 816 30.31 37.42 39.78
CA LYS A 816 31.62 37.73 40.37
C LYS A 816 31.78 37.14 41.78
N LYS A 817 30.69 37.15 42.57
CA LYS A 817 30.64 36.59 43.92
C LYS A 817 30.74 35.07 43.92
N ASP A 818 29.99 34.39 43.06
CA ASP A 818 30.00 32.92 42.98
C ASP A 818 31.34 32.41 42.47
N TYR A 819 31.93 33.09 41.47
CA TYR A 819 33.27 32.78 40.97
C TYR A 819 34.34 32.93 42.07
N GLN A 820 34.30 34.03 42.82
CA GLN A 820 35.24 34.27 43.92
C GLN A 820 35.09 33.24 45.05
N ASN A 821 33.85 32.88 45.40
CA ASN A 821 33.58 31.85 46.40
C ASN A 821 34.07 30.47 45.95
N PHE A 822 33.78 30.11 44.70
CA PHE A 822 34.27 28.87 44.09
C PHE A 822 35.79 28.81 44.09
N LEU A 823 36.46 29.85 43.58
CA LEU A 823 37.92 29.91 43.51
C LEU A 823 38.55 29.81 44.89
N LYS A 824 38.00 30.51 45.89
CA LYS A 824 38.48 30.46 47.28
C LYS A 824 38.36 29.06 47.88
N ASN A 825 37.21 28.40 47.68
CA ASN A 825 36.99 27.04 48.19
C ASN A 825 37.90 26.04 47.48
N LEU A 826 38.05 26.16 46.16
CA LEU A 826 38.94 25.32 45.36
C LEU A 826 40.41 25.46 45.81
N GLN A 827 40.87 26.69 46.02
CA GLN A 827 42.22 26.97 46.52
C GLN A 827 42.44 26.42 47.94
N ALA A 828 41.44 26.52 48.82
CA ALA A 828 41.50 25.97 50.18
C ALA A 828 41.58 24.43 50.18
N THR A 829 40.85 23.77 49.27
CA THR A 829 40.89 22.32 49.09
C THR A 829 42.24 21.88 48.51
N LEU A 830 42.76 22.58 47.50
CA LEU A 830 44.06 22.27 46.87
C LEU A 830 45.28 22.60 47.73
N ALA A 831 45.20 23.58 48.63
CA ALA A 831 46.32 23.97 49.50
C ALA A 831 46.76 22.85 50.46
N LYS A 832 45.88 21.89 50.75
CA LYS A 832 46.12 20.76 51.65
C LYS A 832 46.72 19.54 50.96
N GLU A 833 46.84 19.57 49.63
CA GLU A 833 47.24 18.42 48.82
C GLU A 833 48.60 18.68 48.14
N PRO A 834 49.39 17.62 47.88
CA PRO A 834 50.66 17.73 47.18
C PRO A 834 50.52 18.33 45.78
N ASP A 835 51.54 19.07 45.34
CA ASP A 835 51.61 19.56 43.97
C ASP A 835 51.58 18.38 42.98
N ASN A 836 50.94 18.60 41.82
CA ASN A 836 50.74 17.64 40.73
C ASN A 836 49.92 16.38 41.09
N LYS A 837 49.21 16.36 42.23
CA LYS A 837 48.22 15.32 42.54
C LYS A 837 46.81 15.77 42.15
N PRO A 838 46.06 15.01 41.32
CA PRO A 838 44.66 15.30 41.03
C PRO A 838 43.79 15.12 42.28
N VAL A 839 42.96 16.12 42.59
CA VAL A 839 42.06 16.12 43.75
C VAL A 839 40.63 16.20 43.26
N LYS A 840 39.75 15.31 43.72
CA LYS A 840 38.33 15.30 43.34
C LYS A 840 37.62 16.50 43.98
N VAL A 841 36.91 17.31 43.20
CA VAL A 841 36.33 18.60 43.63
C VAL A 841 34.82 18.71 43.42
N ASP A 842 34.14 17.56 43.39
CA ASP A 842 32.69 17.47 43.16
C ASP A 842 31.87 18.28 44.20
N LYS A 843 32.34 18.39 45.45
CA LYS A 843 31.64 19.15 46.52
C LYS A 843 31.70 20.66 46.29
N GLU A 844 32.83 21.16 45.80
CA GLU A 844 33.06 22.57 45.49
C GLU A 844 32.27 23.02 44.26
N ILE A 845 31.99 22.08 43.35
CA ILE A 845 31.21 22.31 42.13
C ILE A 845 29.70 22.13 42.37
N MET A 846 29.29 21.33 43.36
CA MET A 846 27.88 21.03 43.64
C MET A 846 27.01 22.28 43.87
N ASN A 847 27.62 23.39 44.31
CA ASN A 847 26.92 24.65 44.57
C ASN A 847 26.89 25.62 43.37
N LEU A 848 27.48 25.25 42.24
CA LEU A 848 27.49 26.09 41.04
C LEU A 848 26.19 25.92 40.24
N PRO A 849 25.75 26.95 39.50
CA PRO A 849 24.45 26.93 38.81
C PRO A 849 24.26 25.77 37.82
N PHE A 850 25.36 25.26 37.25
CA PHE A 850 25.37 24.15 36.29
C PHE A 850 25.42 22.76 36.95
N SER A 851 25.58 22.66 38.27
CA SER A 851 25.74 21.37 38.96
C SER A 851 24.52 20.47 38.80
N ARG A 852 23.30 21.05 38.75
CA ARG A 852 22.06 20.30 38.52
C ARG A 852 22.07 19.48 37.24
N PHE A 853 22.75 19.94 36.19
CA PHE A 853 22.87 19.18 34.94
C PHE A 853 23.68 17.89 35.15
N PHE A 854 24.84 18.00 35.80
CA PHE A 854 25.69 16.83 36.07
C PHE A 854 25.06 15.87 37.07
N ALA A 855 24.35 16.39 38.08
CA ALA A 855 23.61 15.59 39.07
C ALA A 855 22.54 14.67 38.46
N LEU A 856 21.96 15.09 37.33
CA LEU A 856 20.88 14.37 36.64
C LEU A 856 21.39 13.39 35.59
N ASN A 857 22.60 13.60 35.07
CA ASN A 857 23.13 12.85 33.93
C ASN A 857 24.33 11.94 34.27
N TYR A 858 24.98 12.15 35.42
CA TYR A 858 26.17 11.38 35.83
C TYR A 858 26.15 11.06 37.33
N GLU A 859 26.41 9.80 37.68
CA GLU A 859 26.34 9.29 39.07
C GLU A 859 27.47 9.85 39.97
N ASN A 860 28.55 10.35 39.35
CA ASN A 860 29.66 11.06 39.97
C ASN A 860 30.04 12.23 39.04
N TYR A 861 30.03 13.48 39.52
CA TYR A 861 30.30 14.66 38.68
C TYR A 861 31.66 14.57 37.97
N GLY A 862 32.63 13.86 38.56
CA GLY A 862 33.84 13.38 37.86
C GLY A 862 34.92 14.44 37.69
N PHE A 863 34.85 15.54 38.43
CA PHE A 863 35.76 16.67 38.27
C PHE A 863 36.96 16.56 39.21
N TYR A 864 38.14 16.82 38.65
CA TYR A 864 39.39 16.89 39.40
C TYR A 864 40.07 18.24 39.15
N ALA A 865 40.68 18.77 40.20
CA ALA A 865 41.55 19.93 40.11
C ALA A 865 42.99 19.53 40.43
N LEU A 866 43.93 20.22 39.78
CA LEU A 866 45.35 19.96 39.91
C LEU A 866 46.05 21.25 40.32
N LYS A 867 46.82 21.21 41.41
CA LYS A 867 47.74 22.27 41.77
C LYS A 867 49.06 22.02 41.08
N THR A 868 49.38 22.76 40.03
CA THR A 868 50.66 22.62 39.32
C THR A 868 51.79 23.26 40.13
N ALA A 869 52.94 22.60 40.18
CA ALA A 869 54.16 23.19 40.74
C ALA A 869 54.52 24.46 39.95
N LYS A 870 55.01 25.50 40.63
CA LYS A 870 55.50 26.71 39.95
C LYS A 870 56.65 26.35 39.02
N THR A 871 56.41 26.36 37.72
CA THR A 871 57.47 26.50 36.71
C THR A 871 58.07 27.88 36.88
N THR A 872 59.37 27.93 37.17
CA THR A 872 60.16 29.16 37.14
C THR A 872 60.56 29.39 35.70
N ASP A 873 59.74 30.14 34.96
CA ASP A 873 60.08 30.82 33.71
C ASP A 873 59.30 32.13 33.62
#